data_AF-A0A139LL11-F1
#
_entry.id   AF-A0A139LL11-F1
#
_cell.length_a   1.000
_cell.length_b   1.000
_cell.length_c   1.000
_cell.angle_alpha   90.00
_cell.angle_beta   90.00
_cell.angle_gamma   90.00
#
_symmetry.space_group_name_H-M   'P 1'
#
loop_
_entity.id
_entity.type
_entity.pdbx_description
1 polymer ?
#
loop_
_entity_poly.entity_id
_entity_poly.type
_entity_poly.pdbx_seq_one_letter_code
_entity_poly.pdbx_strand_id
1 'polypeptide(L)'
;MKKHHFYIIFFLLLCIINEGYSQGLQFYGNEKRISERSSFCVFTEKYLSVATGTFTISFEYAAQNTESPGYIFYLKNADGQEAFNLTYVYDDSKGSFMFAQDGKQIYHAFPYPAAKLHAKWIPIIFKMDIPNDRINISIGNDQVTIEEIGLNKRTFTPQLFFGMCNYILETASFSIRNLKINNDEENWNFPLNESKGEDVHDNKGRIIGHVTNPTWLINRSYYWKPLFQSYSSTPSGFAFAPEKQEFYIYNQDSIITYNIYKRTSEQLPYMPEKTTFPIRLGMNFYDESKGNIYAYELNWAETFIAKMNPQTRTWDMINQNDITLQMHHHSAIFNPQKQQFLFFGGYGNRRYYNTFITYDLLQERWDTLHFAGDKISPRFFAGIAMSPDCKHAYIYGGKGNETGDQNVGIQYYYDFYQLDFETKQIKKLWEHKAPSANRIPTRDMILSEDGKYVYLLAYPEYKPETHLQLYRLSISDGSYEALGDSIPLTSEEIATNANLYFNKKLEEFYCVTQEFEKYGQSATRIYSLSNPPASLAAVKFYDKLRSDSKDSSIWLYLIPILCLVIAGGILITIKRQQSTKKEKHQTKTIFSPQKSNTSDTGLISIIPAATAETIEKEEIDETLLPDAITKRRNSISLFGTFTATDKNGRDMTYMFSPKIRHIFLYILINSITKDGVLSSDMNNLFWPDKPDDKIKNLKNVTMNHLRKTLQELEGIELTHQKGYFKLMFTDECYCDYQRFFFLTDGMKRAPLSENDTMELHNILAQGKFLNTIEESLFDYFKQQAESFTVSLLSEQIHTFYKNGRNSATIRICNILFAIDPLSDIAMTYAVCTYRRQNRSDKAIHLYSIFTKEYRKVMDEDYPIAFDKVNTENIRF
;
A
#
# COMPACT_ATOMS: atom_id res chain seq x y z
N MET A 1 37.09 -21.31 -17.16
CA MET A 1 36.18 -20.14 -16.97
C MET A 1 34.75 -20.40 -17.45
N LYS A 2 34.45 -20.65 -18.74
CA LYS A 2 33.05 -20.74 -19.24
C LYS A 2 32.13 -21.77 -18.54
N LYS A 3 32.62 -22.96 -18.18
CA LYS A 3 31.79 -23.97 -17.46
C LYS A 3 31.28 -23.48 -16.10
N HIS A 4 32.09 -22.77 -15.31
CA HIS A 4 31.65 -22.28 -13.99
C HIS A 4 30.57 -21.20 -14.11
N HIS A 5 30.60 -20.35 -15.14
CA HIS A 5 29.51 -19.40 -15.36
C HIS A 5 28.20 -20.11 -15.75
N PHE A 6 28.27 -21.18 -16.55
CA PHE A 6 27.09 -22.01 -16.82
C PHE A 6 26.54 -22.65 -15.54
N TYR A 7 27.39 -23.23 -14.69
CA TYR A 7 26.95 -23.78 -13.41
C TYR A 7 26.43 -22.70 -12.45
N ILE A 8 27.05 -21.52 -12.38
CA ILE A 8 26.56 -20.40 -11.54
C ILE A 8 25.21 -19.89 -12.05
N ILE A 9 25.02 -19.73 -13.36
CA ILE A 9 23.74 -19.32 -13.95
C ILE A 9 22.67 -20.41 -13.76
N PHE A 10 23.04 -21.69 -13.92
CA PHE A 10 22.14 -22.83 -13.68
C PHE A 10 21.78 -23.00 -12.21
N PHE A 11 22.70 -22.73 -11.28
CA PHE A 11 22.46 -22.73 -9.84
C PHE A 11 21.62 -21.52 -9.42
N LEU A 12 21.89 -20.32 -9.98
CA LEU A 12 21.05 -19.13 -9.80
C LEU A 12 19.63 -19.36 -10.34
N LEU A 13 19.46 -20.05 -11.46
CA LEU A 13 18.15 -20.45 -12.02
C LEU A 13 17.45 -21.52 -11.16
N LEU A 14 18.19 -22.49 -10.61
CA LEU A 14 17.65 -23.46 -9.64
C LEU A 14 17.29 -22.83 -8.29
N CYS A 15 17.97 -21.76 -7.89
CA CYS A 15 17.62 -20.94 -6.72
C CYS A 15 16.40 -20.03 -6.97
N ILE A 16 15.80 -20.01 -8.17
CA ILE A 16 14.47 -19.40 -8.42
C ILE A 16 13.35 -20.45 -8.29
N ILE A 17 13.62 -21.62 -7.69
CA ILE A 17 12.58 -22.34 -6.96
C ILE A 17 12.36 -21.55 -5.66
N ASN A 18 11.61 -20.45 -5.77
CA ASN A 18 10.92 -19.91 -4.61
C ASN A 18 10.02 -21.05 -4.12
N GLU A 19 10.28 -21.58 -2.93
CA GLU A 19 9.22 -22.19 -2.11
C GLU A 19 8.26 -21.07 -1.72
N GLY A 20 7.47 -20.63 -2.71
CA GLY A 20 6.48 -19.60 -2.55
C GLY A 20 5.44 -20.13 -1.58
N TYR A 21 5.46 -19.61 -0.35
CA TYR A 21 4.50 -19.96 0.68
C TYR A 21 3.09 -19.94 0.08
N SER A 22 2.42 -21.09 0.14
CA SER A 22 1.01 -21.21 -0.24
C SER A 22 0.20 -20.33 0.69
N GLN A 23 -0.45 -19.31 0.14
CA GLN A 23 -1.28 -18.38 0.91
C GLN A 23 -2.66 -18.98 1.12
N GLY A 24 -3.19 -19.66 0.09
CA GLY A 24 -4.39 -20.48 0.19
C GLY A 24 -5.66 -19.82 -0.34
N LEU A 25 -6.74 -20.55 -0.16
CA LEU A 25 -8.09 -20.22 -0.60
C LEU A 25 -9.05 -20.34 0.58
N GLN A 26 -9.85 -19.31 0.83
CA GLN A 26 -10.93 -19.33 1.82
C GLN A 26 -12.28 -19.72 1.18
N PHE A 27 -13.04 -20.50 1.94
CA PHE A 27 -14.43 -20.86 1.74
C PHE A 27 -15.28 -20.25 2.86
N TYR A 28 -16.32 -19.51 2.49
CA TYR A 28 -17.33 -19.08 3.45
C TYR A 28 -18.34 -20.19 3.72
N GLY A 29 -18.82 -20.24 4.96
CA GLY A 29 -19.79 -21.22 5.39
C GLY A 29 -21.22 -20.68 5.46
N ASN A 30 -21.98 -21.24 6.39
CA ASN A 30 -23.38 -20.89 6.65
C ASN A 30 -23.61 -19.42 7.11
N GLU A 31 -22.57 -18.71 7.55
CA GLU A 31 -22.61 -17.28 7.88
C GLU A 31 -22.78 -16.34 6.67
N LYS A 32 -22.69 -16.87 5.45
CA LYS A 32 -22.82 -16.11 4.19
C LYS A 32 -23.96 -16.63 3.31
N ARG A 33 -24.45 -15.79 2.39
CA ARG A 33 -25.43 -16.22 1.37
C ARG A 33 -24.79 -17.25 0.44
N ILE A 34 -25.59 -18.16 -0.13
CA ILE A 34 -25.12 -19.17 -1.09
C ILE A 34 -24.33 -18.55 -2.24
N SER A 35 -24.75 -17.39 -2.75
CA SER A 35 -24.07 -16.64 -3.82
C SER A 35 -22.70 -16.05 -3.44
N GLU A 36 -22.35 -16.03 -2.15
CA GLU A 36 -21.03 -15.58 -1.65
C GLU A 36 -20.10 -16.76 -1.30
N ARG A 37 -20.62 -17.99 -1.30
CA ARG A 37 -19.84 -19.20 -0.98
C ARG A 37 -19.09 -19.69 -2.23
N SER A 38 -17.95 -20.32 -2.01
CA SER A 38 -17.08 -20.82 -3.08
C SER A 38 -17.31 -22.31 -3.34
N SER A 39 -17.17 -22.73 -4.60
CA SER A 39 -17.12 -24.14 -5.02
C SER A 39 -15.83 -24.36 -5.78
N PHE A 40 -14.89 -25.15 -5.24
CA PHE A 40 -13.62 -25.46 -5.89
C PHE A 40 -13.63 -26.91 -6.41
N CYS A 41 -13.72 -27.08 -7.72
CA CYS A 41 -13.52 -28.36 -8.40
C CYS A 41 -12.03 -28.53 -8.72
N VAL A 42 -11.38 -29.51 -8.11
CA VAL A 42 -9.90 -29.62 -8.15
C VAL A 42 -9.38 -30.10 -9.50
N PHE A 43 -10.15 -30.95 -10.20
CA PHE A 43 -9.82 -31.46 -11.52
C PHE A 43 -10.95 -31.15 -12.51
N THR A 44 -10.64 -30.37 -13.54
CA THR A 44 -11.47 -30.31 -14.76
C THR A 44 -11.42 -31.67 -15.48
N GLU A 45 -12.47 -32.00 -16.26
CA GLU A 45 -12.65 -33.34 -16.87
C GLU A 45 -11.42 -33.86 -17.62
N LYS A 46 -10.63 -32.94 -18.21
CA LYS A 46 -9.39 -33.23 -18.94
C LYS A 46 -8.28 -33.89 -18.10
N TYR A 47 -8.27 -33.67 -16.79
CA TYR A 47 -7.23 -34.19 -15.87
C TYR A 47 -7.75 -35.26 -14.91
N LEU A 48 -8.99 -35.73 -15.11
CA LEU A 48 -9.48 -36.92 -14.40
C LEU A 48 -8.66 -38.13 -14.83
N SER A 49 -8.09 -38.81 -13.84
CA SER A 49 -7.26 -40.00 -14.01
C SER A 49 -7.75 -41.11 -13.09
N VAL A 50 -7.54 -42.35 -13.50
CA VAL A 50 -7.94 -43.52 -12.71
C VAL A 50 -6.87 -43.79 -11.65
N ALA A 51 -7.26 -43.87 -10.39
CA ALA A 51 -6.41 -44.39 -9.32
C ALA A 51 -6.58 -45.92 -9.24
N THR A 52 -5.47 -46.66 -9.39
CA THR A 52 -5.44 -48.13 -9.35
C THR A 52 -4.72 -48.71 -8.13
N GLY A 53 -3.80 -47.94 -7.54
CA GLY A 53 -3.08 -48.28 -6.30
C GLY A 53 -3.54 -47.42 -5.13
N THR A 54 -2.77 -46.41 -4.78
CA THR A 54 -3.11 -45.44 -3.71
C THR A 54 -3.56 -44.10 -4.27
N PHE A 55 -4.50 -43.45 -3.58
CA PHE A 55 -4.91 -42.09 -3.85
C PHE A 55 -4.78 -41.26 -2.57
N THR A 56 -3.95 -40.22 -2.62
CA THR A 56 -3.63 -39.38 -1.46
C THR A 56 -4.06 -37.94 -1.71
N ILE A 57 -4.83 -37.38 -0.77
CA ILE A 57 -5.14 -35.95 -0.67
C ILE A 57 -4.44 -35.44 0.60
N SER A 58 -3.63 -34.38 0.49
CA SER A 58 -3.00 -33.72 1.63
C SER A 58 -3.19 -32.21 1.51
N PHE A 59 -3.59 -31.53 2.58
CA PHE A 59 -3.71 -30.08 2.64
C PHE A 59 -3.57 -29.61 4.09
N GLU A 60 -3.40 -28.30 4.29
CA GLU A 60 -3.52 -27.68 5.60
C GLU A 60 -4.85 -26.94 5.70
N TYR A 61 -5.56 -27.12 6.82
CA TYR A 61 -6.87 -26.54 7.11
C TYR A 61 -6.77 -25.46 8.20
N ALA A 62 -7.43 -24.32 8.04
CA ALA A 62 -7.63 -23.35 9.10
C ALA A 62 -9.11 -22.96 9.22
N ALA A 63 -9.69 -23.07 10.41
CA ALA A 63 -11.08 -22.63 10.64
C ALA A 63 -11.16 -21.09 10.60
N GLN A 64 -12.17 -20.58 9.89
CA GLN A 64 -12.44 -19.13 9.78
C GLN A 64 -13.61 -18.71 10.67
N ASN A 65 -14.64 -19.56 10.80
CA ASN A 65 -15.67 -19.43 11.82
C ASN A 65 -16.07 -20.83 12.34
N THR A 66 -15.75 -21.12 13.61
CA THR A 66 -16.04 -22.40 14.26
C THR A 66 -17.52 -22.61 14.59
N GLU A 67 -18.33 -21.54 14.58
CA GLU A 67 -19.79 -21.58 14.76
C GLU A 67 -20.53 -21.80 13.42
N SER A 68 -19.78 -22.03 12.34
CA SER A 68 -20.30 -22.31 11.00
C SER A 68 -19.90 -23.73 10.55
N PRO A 69 -20.60 -24.78 11.05
CA PRO A 69 -20.38 -26.16 10.64
C PRO A 69 -20.94 -26.45 9.24
N GLY A 70 -20.43 -27.51 8.61
CA GLY A 70 -20.84 -27.97 7.28
C GLY A 70 -19.73 -28.75 6.56
N TYR A 71 -19.93 -29.01 5.27
CA TYR A 71 -18.99 -29.74 4.43
C TYR A 71 -17.68 -28.94 4.23
N ILE A 72 -16.54 -29.64 4.32
CA ILE A 72 -15.21 -29.16 3.93
C ILE A 72 -14.92 -29.61 2.50
N PHE A 73 -15.01 -30.92 2.26
CA PHE A 73 -14.87 -31.48 0.92
C PHE A 73 -15.85 -32.62 0.67
N TYR A 74 -16.10 -32.84 -0.61
CA TYR A 74 -16.86 -33.96 -1.16
C TYR A 74 -16.00 -34.65 -2.23
N LEU A 75 -15.86 -35.97 -2.11
CA LEU A 75 -15.09 -36.81 -3.00
C LEU A 75 -16.00 -37.93 -3.53
N LYS A 76 -16.20 -38.00 -4.83
CA LYS A 76 -16.98 -39.08 -5.47
C LYS A 76 -16.19 -39.75 -6.59
N ASN A 77 -16.58 -40.97 -6.96
CA ASN A 77 -16.16 -41.57 -8.22
C ASN A 77 -16.83 -40.86 -9.41
N ALA A 78 -16.25 -40.97 -10.61
CA ALA A 78 -16.77 -40.33 -11.82
C ALA A 78 -18.12 -40.90 -12.28
N ASP A 79 -18.46 -42.14 -11.91
CA ASP A 79 -19.77 -42.76 -12.15
C ASP A 79 -20.86 -42.30 -11.15
N GLY A 80 -20.50 -41.49 -10.15
CA GLY A 80 -21.39 -41.01 -9.09
C GLY A 80 -21.73 -42.05 -8.03
N GLN A 81 -21.20 -43.28 -8.13
CA GLN A 81 -21.20 -44.23 -7.01
C GLN A 81 -20.04 -43.88 -6.07
N GLU A 82 -20.03 -44.49 -4.87
CA GLU A 82 -18.91 -44.41 -3.92
C GLU A 82 -18.47 -42.95 -3.62
N ALA A 83 -19.35 -42.21 -2.95
CA ALA A 83 -19.11 -40.84 -2.49
C ALA A 83 -18.80 -40.78 -0.98
N PHE A 84 -17.85 -39.90 -0.63
CA PHE A 84 -17.35 -39.66 0.71
C PHE A 84 -17.29 -38.16 0.99
N ASN A 85 -17.47 -37.77 2.25
CA ASN A 85 -17.32 -36.37 2.66
C ASN A 85 -16.46 -36.24 3.92
N LEU A 86 -15.87 -35.06 4.07
CA LEU A 86 -15.35 -34.55 5.34
C LEU A 86 -16.21 -33.35 5.74
N THR A 87 -16.85 -33.44 6.90
CA THR A 87 -17.73 -32.41 7.45
C THR A 87 -17.16 -31.92 8.77
N TYR A 88 -17.09 -30.61 8.98
CA TYR A 88 -16.81 -30.05 10.30
C TYR A 88 -18.14 -29.80 11.03
N VAL A 89 -18.24 -30.33 12.25
CA VAL A 89 -19.41 -30.21 13.12
C VAL A 89 -19.00 -29.53 14.43
N TYR A 90 -19.91 -28.74 14.99
CA TYR A 90 -19.73 -28.02 16.24
C TYR A 90 -20.98 -28.20 17.10
N ASP A 91 -20.81 -28.82 18.26
CA ASP A 91 -21.88 -29.14 19.21
C ASP A 91 -21.35 -29.00 20.65
N ASP A 92 -22.16 -28.48 21.58
CA ASP A 92 -21.81 -28.25 22.99
C ASP A 92 -20.38 -27.69 23.21
N SER A 93 -19.98 -26.69 22.42
CA SER A 93 -18.64 -26.06 22.42
C SER A 93 -17.46 -26.99 22.08
N LYS A 94 -17.72 -28.13 21.46
CA LYS A 94 -16.73 -29.09 20.94
C LYS A 94 -16.81 -29.11 19.41
N GLY A 95 -15.68 -28.89 18.76
CA GLY A 95 -15.54 -29.15 17.32
C GLY A 95 -15.28 -30.64 17.07
N SER A 96 -15.67 -31.14 15.91
CA SER A 96 -15.28 -32.47 15.43
C SER A 96 -15.21 -32.50 13.90
N PHE A 97 -14.23 -33.22 13.37
CA PHE A 97 -14.17 -33.53 11.94
C PHE A 97 -14.76 -34.91 11.72
N MET A 98 -15.81 -35.01 10.90
CA MET A 98 -16.54 -36.25 10.64
C MET A 98 -16.27 -36.72 9.22
N PHE A 99 -15.74 -37.93 9.08
CA PHE A 99 -15.58 -38.62 7.79
C PHE A 99 -16.69 -39.65 7.61
N ALA A 100 -17.40 -39.55 6.49
CA ALA A 100 -18.60 -40.33 6.22
C ALA A 100 -18.65 -40.81 4.76
N GLN A 101 -19.35 -41.92 4.53
CA GLN A 101 -19.91 -42.26 3.23
C GLN A 101 -21.17 -41.43 3.01
N ASP A 102 -21.21 -40.66 1.93
CA ASP A 102 -22.24 -39.66 1.68
C ASP A 102 -23.64 -40.30 1.63
N GLY A 103 -24.58 -39.72 2.39
CA GLY A 103 -25.96 -40.23 2.50
C GLY A 103 -26.14 -41.63 3.10
N LYS A 104 -25.10 -42.25 3.69
CA LYS A 104 -25.16 -43.63 4.19
C LYS A 104 -24.74 -43.80 5.66
N GLN A 105 -23.46 -43.57 5.98
CA GLN A 105 -22.91 -43.88 7.31
C GLN A 105 -21.69 -43.03 7.65
N ILE A 106 -21.50 -42.74 8.93
CA ILE A 106 -20.31 -42.09 9.48
C ILE A 106 -19.29 -43.19 9.80
N TYR A 107 -18.07 -43.08 9.30
CA TYR A 107 -16.99 -44.02 9.63
C TYR A 107 -16.21 -43.59 10.87
N HIS A 108 -15.91 -42.30 11.00
CA HIS A 108 -15.14 -41.78 12.13
C HIS A 108 -15.42 -40.31 12.40
N ALA A 109 -15.32 -39.92 13.67
CA ALA A 109 -15.37 -38.53 14.11
C ALA A 109 -14.13 -38.23 14.96
N PHE A 110 -13.32 -37.26 14.53
CA PHE A 110 -12.12 -36.79 15.23
C PHE A 110 -12.51 -35.63 16.16
N PRO A 111 -12.53 -35.81 17.49
CA PRO A 111 -12.88 -34.74 18.41
C PRO A 111 -11.76 -33.70 18.46
N TYR A 112 -12.06 -32.44 18.13
CA TYR A 112 -11.06 -31.38 18.08
C TYR A 112 -11.51 -30.17 18.91
N PRO A 113 -10.81 -29.82 20.02
CA PRO A 113 -11.22 -28.70 20.87
C PRO A 113 -11.32 -27.40 20.08
N ALA A 114 -12.48 -26.74 20.10
CA ALA A 114 -12.71 -25.54 19.28
C ALA A 114 -11.74 -24.39 19.60
N ALA A 115 -11.33 -24.27 20.86
CA ALA A 115 -10.28 -23.34 21.31
C ALA A 115 -8.91 -23.54 20.62
N LYS A 116 -8.64 -24.71 20.01
CA LYS A 116 -7.44 -25.00 19.21
C LYS A 116 -7.60 -24.73 17.71
N LEU A 117 -8.82 -24.46 17.23
CA LEU A 117 -9.10 -24.20 15.81
C LEU A 117 -8.81 -22.76 15.38
N HIS A 118 -8.77 -21.80 16.31
CA HIS A 118 -8.50 -20.41 15.99
C HIS A 118 -7.04 -20.20 15.55
N ALA A 119 -6.90 -19.67 14.34
CA ALA A 119 -5.65 -19.12 13.77
C ALA A 119 -4.45 -20.08 13.72
N LYS A 120 -4.68 -21.39 13.63
CA LYS A 120 -3.63 -22.37 13.31
C LYS A 120 -4.01 -23.26 12.15
N TRP A 121 -3.01 -23.54 11.32
CA TRP A 121 -3.09 -24.47 10.21
C TRP A 121 -2.90 -25.90 10.74
N ILE A 122 -3.85 -26.78 10.40
CA ILE A 122 -3.92 -28.17 10.83
C ILE A 122 -3.62 -29.04 9.60
N PRO A 123 -2.56 -29.87 9.59
CA PRO A 123 -2.31 -30.79 8.49
C PRO A 123 -3.42 -31.84 8.45
N ILE A 124 -3.96 -32.08 7.27
CA ILE A 124 -4.99 -33.08 7.00
C ILE A 124 -4.50 -33.96 5.84
N ILE A 125 -4.55 -35.27 6.02
CA ILE A 125 -4.10 -36.27 5.04
C ILE A 125 -5.13 -37.39 4.96
N PHE A 126 -5.61 -37.66 3.75
CA PHE A 126 -6.40 -38.83 3.40
C PHE A 126 -5.57 -39.68 2.44
N LYS A 127 -5.33 -40.94 2.77
CA LYS A 127 -4.66 -41.91 1.89
C LYS A 127 -5.53 -43.15 1.73
N MET A 128 -6.21 -43.23 0.59
CA MET A 128 -7.00 -44.37 0.16
C MET A 128 -6.09 -45.40 -0.51
N ASP A 129 -6.32 -46.68 -0.22
CA ASP A 129 -5.63 -47.83 -0.80
C ASP A 129 -6.71 -48.68 -1.47
N ILE A 130 -6.88 -48.48 -2.78
CA ILE A 130 -8.01 -48.99 -3.56
C ILE A 130 -8.01 -50.53 -3.62
N PRO A 131 -6.86 -51.22 -3.84
CA PRO A 131 -6.81 -52.69 -3.85
C PRO A 131 -7.21 -53.35 -2.53
N ASN A 132 -6.95 -52.70 -1.40
CA ASN A 132 -7.20 -53.25 -0.06
C ASN A 132 -8.48 -52.70 0.59
N ASP A 133 -9.29 -51.90 -0.13
CA ASP A 133 -10.53 -51.28 0.35
C ASP A 133 -10.42 -50.57 1.72
N ARG A 134 -9.40 -49.72 1.86
CA ARG A 134 -9.11 -49.05 3.13
C ARG A 134 -8.67 -47.60 2.95
N ILE A 135 -8.81 -46.82 4.02
CA ILE A 135 -8.35 -45.44 4.09
C ILE A 135 -7.64 -45.15 5.41
N ASN A 136 -6.47 -44.53 5.30
CA ASN A 136 -5.76 -43.91 6.40
C ASN A 136 -6.08 -42.42 6.42
N ILE A 137 -6.56 -41.91 7.54
CA ILE A 137 -6.92 -40.49 7.70
C ILE A 137 -6.12 -39.95 8.88
N SER A 138 -5.45 -38.82 8.68
CA SER A 138 -4.76 -38.07 9.73
C SER A 138 -5.23 -36.62 9.76
N ILE A 139 -5.49 -36.11 10.97
CA ILE A 139 -5.89 -34.73 11.23
C ILE A 139 -5.06 -34.22 12.42
N GLY A 140 -4.13 -33.31 12.16
CA GLY A 140 -3.17 -32.86 13.16
C GLY A 140 -2.24 -33.99 13.60
N ASN A 141 -2.37 -34.40 14.87
CA ASN A 141 -1.61 -35.52 15.45
C ASN A 141 -2.42 -36.82 15.53
N ASP A 142 -3.72 -36.76 15.29
CA ASP A 142 -4.60 -37.93 15.37
C ASP A 142 -4.61 -38.67 14.03
N GLN A 143 -4.71 -39.99 14.08
CA GLN A 143 -4.75 -40.84 12.89
C GLN A 143 -5.64 -42.06 13.14
N VAL A 144 -6.39 -42.47 12.10
CA VAL A 144 -7.18 -43.71 12.08
C VAL A 144 -6.99 -44.44 10.75
N THR A 145 -7.15 -45.76 10.80
CA THR A 145 -7.30 -46.62 9.63
C THR A 145 -8.72 -47.19 9.64
N ILE A 146 -9.41 -47.07 8.52
CA ILE A 146 -10.76 -47.64 8.32
C ILE A 146 -10.65 -48.61 7.15
N GLU A 147 -11.06 -49.85 7.37
CA GLU A 147 -11.16 -50.92 6.38
C GLU A 147 -12.63 -51.05 5.89
N GLU A 148 -12.85 -51.73 4.77
CA GLU A 148 -14.18 -52.02 4.19
C GLU A 148 -15.00 -50.76 3.83
N ILE A 149 -14.35 -49.73 3.24
CA ILE A 149 -15.02 -48.48 2.86
C ILE A 149 -15.83 -48.55 1.54
N GLY A 150 -15.83 -49.69 0.85
CA GLY A 150 -16.71 -49.98 -0.29
C GLY A 150 -16.10 -49.71 -1.67
N LEU A 151 -14.78 -49.61 -1.78
CA LEU A 151 -14.01 -49.42 -3.03
C LEU A 151 -13.79 -50.74 -3.83
N ASN A 152 -14.28 -51.87 -3.31
CA ASN A 152 -13.92 -53.23 -3.72
C ASN A 152 -13.86 -53.47 -5.25
N LYS A 153 -12.62 -53.50 -5.77
CA LYS A 153 -12.22 -53.97 -7.11
C LYS A 153 -12.77 -53.16 -8.29
N ARG A 154 -13.06 -51.88 -8.11
CA ARG A 154 -13.39 -50.96 -9.21
C ARG A 154 -12.27 -49.95 -9.46
N THR A 155 -12.21 -49.46 -10.69
CA THR A 155 -11.38 -48.31 -11.06
C THR A 155 -11.95 -47.05 -10.44
N PHE A 156 -11.28 -46.49 -9.43
CA PHE A 156 -11.72 -45.27 -8.77
C PHE A 156 -11.19 -44.05 -9.54
N THR A 157 -12.08 -43.20 -10.04
CA THR A 157 -11.76 -41.97 -10.79
C THR A 157 -12.16 -40.76 -9.93
N PRO A 158 -11.29 -40.29 -9.02
CA PRO A 158 -11.65 -39.32 -7.99
C PRO A 158 -12.01 -37.95 -8.54
N GLN A 159 -13.24 -37.50 -8.26
CA GLN A 159 -13.67 -36.11 -8.44
C GLN A 159 -13.76 -35.43 -7.07
N LEU A 160 -12.81 -34.55 -6.78
CA LEU A 160 -12.70 -33.83 -5.50
C LEU A 160 -13.23 -32.40 -5.63
N PHE A 161 -14.08 -32.02 -4.67
CA PHE A 161 -14.67 -30.68 -4.54
C PHE A 161 -14.45 -30.15 -3.11
N PHE A 162 -14.01 -28.90 -2.97
CA PHE A 162 -14.01 -28.18 -1.69
C PHE A 162 -15.10 -27.11 -1.66
N GLY A 163 -15.71 -26.91 -0.48
CA GLY A 163 -16.83 -26.00 -0.32
C GLY A 163 -18.11 -26.56 -0.97
N MET A 164 -18.84 -25.71 -1.70
CA MET A 164 -20.11 -26.12 -2.31
C MET A 164 -19.89 -27.12 -3.44
N CYS A 165 -20.86 -28.02 -3.67
CA CYS A 165 -20.85 -28.93 -4.80
C CYS A 165 -22.28 -29.41 -5.13
N ASN A 166 -22.83 -29.00 -6.29
CA ASN A 166 -24.19 -29.33 -6.73
C ASN A 166 -25.26 -29.02 -5.67
N TYR A 167 -25.76 -30.04 -4.98
CA TYR A 167 -26.77 -29.94 -3.91
C TYR A 167 -26.16 -29.67 -2.52
N ILE A 168 -24.85 -29.79 -2.36
CA ILE A 168 -24.13 -29.51 -1.11
C ILE A 168 -23.96 -28.01 -1.00
N LEU A 169 -24.87 -27.39 -0.23
CA LEU A 169 -24.89 -25.95 0.05
C LEU A 169 -24.37 -25.63 1.45
N GLU A 170 -24.59 -26.53 2.42
CA GLU A 170 -24.14 -26.38 3.81
C GLU A 170 -22.63 -26.64 3.92
N THR A 171 -21.85 -25.57 3.95
CA THR A 171 -20.38 -25.60 3.98
C THR A 171 -19.86 -25.07 5.30
N ALA A 172 -18.73 -25.62 5.74
CA ALA A 172 -17.99 -25.03 6.86
C ALA A 172 -17.36 -23.70 6.45
N SER A 173 -17.01 -22.85 7.42
CA SER A 173 -16.22 -21.64 7.18
C SER A 173 -14.73 -21.91 7.46
N PHE A 174 -13.94 -22.08 6.41
CA PHE A 174 -12.56 -22.55 6.49
C PHE A 174 -11.66 -22.00 5.39
N SER A 175 -10.37 -22.29 5.49
CA SER A 175 -9.38 -22.05 4.44
C SER A 175 -8.51 -23.26 4.26
N ILE A 176 -8.02 -23.47 3.02
CA ILE A 176 -7.01 -24.50 2.72
C ILE A 176 -5.78 -23.87 2.07
N ARG A 177 -4.62 -24.48 2.33
CA ARG A 177 -3.36 -24.19 1.63
C ARG A 177 -2.54 -25.48 1.47
N ASN A 178 -1.46 -25.41 0.69
CA ASN A 178 -0.53 -26.53 0.48
C ASN A 178 -1.21 -27.83 -0.04
N LEU A 179 -2.25 -27.69 -0.87
CA LEU A 179 -3.01 -28.83 -1.40
C LEU A 179 -2.13 -29.66 -2.36
N LYS A 180 -1.97 -30.95 -2.05
CA LYS A 180 -1.21 -31.94 -2.81
C LYS A 180 -2.08 -33.16 -3.05
N ILE A 181 -2.05 -33.67 -4.27
CA ILE A 181 -2.76 -34.88 -4.68
C ILE A 181 -1.79 -35.81 -5.42
N ASN A 182 -1.89 -37.11 -5.13
CA ASN A 182 -1.07 -38.16 -5.72
C ASN A 182 -1.95 -39.39 -6.00
N ASN A 183 -1.74 -40.05 -7.14
CA ASN A 183 -2.44 -41.28 -7.56
C ASN A 183 -1.45 -42.40 -7.97
N ASP A 184 -0.29 -42.47 -7.32
CA ASP A 184 0.92 -43.23 -7.67
C ASP A 184 1.60 -42.84 -9.02
N GLU A 185 0.85 -42.48 -10.06
CA GLU A 185 1.39 -42.10 -11.38
C GLU A 185 1.77 -40.61 -11.48
N GLU A 186 0.85 -39.71 -11.12
CA GLU A 186 1.04 -38.26 -11.15
C GLU A 186 1.06 -37.66 -9.75
N ASN A 187 1.67 -36.48 -9.67
CA ASN A 187 1.74 -35.64 -8.48
C ASN A 187 1.32 -34.23 -8.87
N TRP A 188 0.20 -33.77 -8.31
CA TRP A 188 -0.28 -32.40 -8.41
C TRP A 188 -0.03 -31.68 -7.09
N ASN A 189 0.50 -30.47 -7.18
CA ASN A 189 0.70 -29.58 -6.05
C ASN A 189 0.10 -28.24 -6.46
N PHE A 190 -0.86 -27.76 -5.68
CA PHE A 190 -1.65 -26.56 -5.94
C PHE A 190 -1.21 -25.47 -4.95
N PRO A 191 -0.45 -24.45 -5.40
CA PRO A 191 0.00 -23.39 -4.52
C PRO A 191 -1.12 -22.52 -3.99
N LEU A 192 -2.28 -22.45 -4.66
CA LEU A 192 -3.42 -21.61 -4.30
C LEU A 192 -2.97 -20.16 -4.01
N ASN A 193 -2.26 -19.60 -4.99
CA ASN A 193 -1.54 -18.32 -4.93
C ASN A 193 -2.02 -17.34 -6.02
N GLU A 194 -3.09 -17.70 -6.73
CA GLU A 194 -3.89 -16.81 -7.56
C GLU A 194 -4.38 -15.63 -6.73
N SER A 195 -4.39 -14.43 -7.32
CA SER A 195 -4.89 -13.20 -6.68
C SER A 195 -6.28 -12.81 -7.17
N LYS A 196 -6.72 -13.35 -8.32
CA LYS A 196 -8.02 -13.06 -8.95
C LYS A 196 -8.38 -14.15 -9.96
N GLY A 197 -9.63 -14.14 -10.43
CA GLY A 197 -10.12 -15.10 -11.41
C GLY A 197 -10.42 -16.47 -10.79
N GLU A 198 -10.95 -17.36 -11.63
CA GLU A 198 -11.55 -18.64 -11.24
C GLU A 198 -10.76 -19.87 -11.71
N ASP A 199 -9.65 -19.66 -12.45
CA ASP A 199 -8.76 -20.72 -12.93
C ASP A 199 -7.78 -21.13 -11.81
N VAL A 200 -7.62 -22.43 -11.52
CA VAL A 200 -6.69 -22.92 -10.49
C VAL A 200 -5.53 -23.69 -11.10
N HIS A 201 -4.31 -23.26 -10.79
CA HIS A 201 -3.08 -23.75 -11.38
C HIS A 201 -2.34 -24.72 -10.46
N ASP A 202 -1.63 -25.67 -11.08
CA ASP A 202 -0.59 -26.42 -10.38
C ASP A 202 0.72 -25.62 -10.28
N ASN A 203 1.68 -26.15 -9.53
CA ASN A 203 3.02 -25.59 -9.38
C ASN A 203 3.87 -25.56 -10.67
N LYS A 204 3.35 -26.06 -11.79
CA LYS A 204 3.95 -25.98 -13.13
C LYS A 204 3.27 -24.89 -13.98
N GLY A 205 2.30 -24.15 -13.42
CA GLY A 205 1.53 -23.11 -14.11
C GLY A 205 0.48 -23.65 -15.08
N ARG A 206 0.11 -24.93 -14.99
CA ARG A 206 -0.97 -25.53 -15.79
C ARG A 206 -2.30 -25.27 -15.10
N ILE A 207 -3.32 -24.78 -15.81
CA ILE A 207 -4.70 -24.76 -15.30
C ILE A 207 -5.16 -26.21 -15.19
N ILE A 208 -5.50 -26.65 -13.98
CA ILE A 208 -5.96 -28.01 -13.66
C ILE A 208 -7.40 -27.99 -13.12
N GLY A 209 -7.69 -27.07 -12.19
CA GLY A 209 -8.97 -26.95 -11.50
C GLY A 209 -9.68 -25.61 -11.76
N HIS A 210 -10.88 -25.46 -11.20
CA HIS A 210 -11.72 -24.28 -11.33
C HIS A 210 -12.49 -23.98 -10.03
N VAL A 211 -12.56 -22.71 -9.64
CA VAL A 211 -13.22 -22.26 -8.41
C VAL A 211 -14.17 -21.10 -8.67
N THR A 212 -15.44 -21.23 -8.29
CA THR A 212 -16.41 -20.13 -8.35
C THR A 212 -16.36 -19.29 -7.08
N ASN A 213 -16.62 -17.97 -7.20
CA ASN A 213 -16.60 -17.01 -6.09
C ASN A 213 -15.37 -17.11 -5.14
N PRO A 214 -14.12 -17.17 -5.65
CA PRO A 214 -12.95 -17.46 -4.80
C PRO A 214 -12.59 -16.31 -3.86
N THR A 215 -12.25 -16.64 -2.62
CA THR A 215 -11.60 -15.72 -1.67
C THR A 215 -10.12 -16.07 -1.54
N TRP A 216 -9.32 -15.58 -2.48
CA TRP A 216 -7.87 -15.79 -2.53
C TRP A 216 -7.13 -15.10 -1.36
N LEU A 217 -6.38 -15.88 -0.57
CA LEU A 217 -5.73 -15.38 0.65
C LEU A 217 -4.46 -14.59 0.40
N ILE A 218 -3.78 -14.75 -0.76
CA ILE A 218 -2.60 -13.94 -1.12
C ILE A 218 -2.90 -12.43 -1.08
N ASN A 219 -4.15 -12.04 -1.33
CA ASN A 219 -4.60 -10.66 -1.24
C ASN A 219 -4.55 -10.12 0.20
N ARG A 220 -4.75 -10.94 1.23
CA ARG A 220 -4.63 -10.53 2.65
C ARG A 220 -3.19 -10.46 3.14
N SER A 221 -2.31 -11.18 2.45
CA SER A 221 -0.86 -11.12 2.65
C SER A 221 -0.20 -10.02 1.81
N TYR A 222 -0.95 -9.34 0.94
CA TYR A 222 -0.47 -8.20 0.16
C TYR A 222 -1.14 -6.87 0.55
N TYR A 223 -2.47 -6.78 0.53
CA TYR A 223 -3.17 -5.52 0.80
C TYR A 223 -3.35 -5.29 2.31
N TRP A 224 -2.80 -4.19 2.81
CA TRP A 224 -3.00 -3.73 4.19
C TRP A 224 -4.47 -3.41 4.45
N LYS A 225 -5.06 -4.11 5.42
CA LYS A 225 -6.46 -3.96 5.78
C LYS A 225 -6.63 -2.99 6.96
N PRO A 226 -7.40 -1.89 6.82
CA PRO A 226 -7.77 -1.05 7.96
C PRO A 226 -8.59 -1.85 8.99
N LEU A 227 -8.21 -1.76 10.27
CA LEU A 227 -8.89 -2.42 11.39
C LEU A 227 -9.59 -1.42 12.32
N PHE A 228 -8.93 -0.31 12.64
CA PHE A 228 -9.40 0.66 13.62
C PHE A 228 -8.88 2.07 13.31
N GLN A 229 -9.65 3.07 13.71
CA GLN A 229 -9.23 4.47 13.73
C GLN A 229 -9.83 5.16 14.96
N SER A 230 -9.02 5.96 15.64
CA SER A 230 -9.46 6.90 16.66
C SER A 230 -8.87 8.29 16.43
N TYR A 231 -9.56 9.29 16.95
CA TYR A 231 -9.10 10.68 17.02
C TYR A 231 -9.07 11.09 18.48
N SER A 232 -8.04 11.80 18.91
CA SER A 232 -7.98 12.44 20.22
C SER A 232 -7.74 13.94 20.06
N SER A 233 -8.40 14.74 20.90
CA SER A 233 -8.18 16.19 21.02
C SER A 233 -6.83 16.55 21.63
N THR A 234 -6.08 15.56 22.13
CA THR A 234 -4.80 15.72 22.82
C THR A 234 -3.77 14.73 22.25
N PRO A 235 -2.46 14.87 22.57
CA PRO A 235 -1.47 13.89 22.20
C PRO A 235 -1.79 12.54 22.84
N SER A 236 -1.70 11.47 22.05
CA SER A 236 -1.92 10.11 22.52
C SER A 236 -0.65 9.28 22.40
N GLY A 237 -0.58 8.17 23.14
CA GLY A 237 0.33 7.06 22.87
C GLY A 237 -0.44 5.78 22.62
N PHE A 238 0.22 4.77 22.06
CA PHE A 238 -0.40 3.48 21.75
C PHE A 238 0.51 2.31 22.09
N ALA A 239 -0.10 1.20 22.54
CA ALA A 239 0.58 -0.04 22.88
C ALA A 239 -0.23 -1.25 22.39
N PHE A 240 0.47 -2.34 22.04
CA PHE A 240 -0.15 -3.62 21.71
C PHE A 240 0.03 -4.61 22.86
N ALA A 241 -1.06 -5.26 23.28
CA ALA A 241 -1.10 -6.29 24.31
C ALA A 241 -1.39 -7.66 23.66
N PRO A 242 -0.36 -8.42 23.25
CA PRO A 242 -0.53 -9.64 22.46
C PRO A 242 -1.17 -10.79 23.25
N GLU A 243 -1.01 -10.87 24.56
CA GLU A 243 -1.62 -11.89 25.40
C GLU A 243 -3.15 -11.74 25.50
N LYS A 244 -3.64 -10.49 25.52
CA LYS A 244 -5.08 -10.15 25.47
C LYS A 244 -5.65 -9.99 24.07
N GLN A 245 -4.80 -9.75 23.06
CA GLN A 245 -5.19 -9.41 21.70
C GLN A 245 -5.94 -8.07 21.63
N GLU A 246 -5.37 -7.07 22.31
CA GLU A 246 -5.93 -5.73 22.46
C GLU A 246 -4.90 -4.66 22.08
N PHE A 247 -5.37 -3.56 21.51
CA PHE A 247 -4.60 -2.32 21.40
C PHE A 247 -5.11 -1.32 22.44
N TYR A 248 -4.18 -0.69 23.14
CA TYR A 248 -4.46 0.43 24.05
C TYR A 248 -4.02 1.72 23.38
N ILE A 249 -4.91 2.73 23.33
CA ILE A 249 -4.60 4.09 22.89
C ILE A 249 -4.94 5.02 24.06
N TYR A 250 -3.94 5.62 24.68
CA TYR A 250 -4.09 6.43 25.89
C TYR A 250 -3.79 7.90 25.59
N ASN A 251 -4.57 8.81 26.16
CA ASN A 251 -4.49 10.27 25.93
C ASN A 251 -4.47 11.03 27.28
N GLN A 252 -4.69 12.34 27.29
CA GLN A 252 -4.60 13.14 28.52
C GLN A 252 -5.54 12.71 29.66
N ASP A 253 -6.75 12.20 29.37
CA ASP A 253 -7.80 11.92 30.37
C ASP A 253 -8.35 10.49 30.37
N SER A 254 -8.10 9.73 29.29
CA SER A 254 -8.75 8.45 29.04
C SER A 254 -7.89 7.46 28.26
N ILE A 255 -8.27 6.19 28.38
CA ILE A 255 -7.73 5.07 27.62
C ILE A 255 -8.83 4.45 26.75
N ILE A 256 -8.51 4.21 25.48
CA ILE A 256 -9.29 3.43 24.54
C ILE A 256 -8.69 2.02 24.48
N THR A 257 -9.52 1.00 24.70
CA THR A 257 -9.17 -0.41 24.49
C THR A 257 -9.88 -0.89 23.23
N TYR A 258 -9.13 -1.29 22.20
CA TYR A 258 -9.65 -1.93 20.99
C TYR A 258 -9.36 -3.43 21.01
N ASN A 259 -10.40 -4.26 21.01
CA ASN A 259 -10.28 -5.72 21.03
C ASN A 259 -10.30 -6.28 19.59
N ILE A 260 -9.23 -6.96 19.19
CA ILE A 260 -9.01 -7.39 17.80
C ILE A 260 -10.03 -8.44 17.35
N TYR A 261 -10.38 -9.38 18.22
CA TYR A 261 -11.35 -10.44 17.90
C TYR A 261 -12.76 -9.89 17.73
N LYS A 262 -13.22 -9.09 18.71
CA LYS A 262 -14.57 -8.53 18.72
C LYS A 262 -14.73 -7.36 17.73
N ARG A 263 -13.63 -6.71 17.34
CA ARG A 263 -13.58 -5.44 16.60
C ARG A 263 -14.39 -4.32 17.26
N THR A 264 -14.45 -4.36 18.59
CA THR A 264 -15.11 -3.36 19.43
C THR A 264 -14.07 -2.54 20.18
N SER A 265 -14.30 -1.23 20.28
CA SER A 265 -13.53 -0.34 21.16
C SER A 265 -14.38 0.17 22.32
N GLU A 266 -13.76 0.33 23.48
CA GLU A 266 -14.33 1.00 24.65
C GLU A 266 -13.38 2.12 25.10
N GLN A 267 -13.89 3.28 25.47
CA GLN A 267 -13.12 4.40 26.01
C GLN A 267 -13.54 4.66 27.45
N LEU A 268 -12.58 4.69 28.38
CA LEU A 268 -12.83 4.86 29.81
C LEU A 268 -11.86 5.89 30.42
N PRO A 269 -12.32 6.74 31.37
CA PRO A 269 -11.47 7.70 32.05
C PRO A 269 -10.53 7.02 33.06
N TYR A 270 -9.45 7.73 33.40
CA TYR A 270 -8.50 7.27 34.43
C TYR A 270 -9.12 7.22 35.84
N MET A 271 -8.49 6.43 36.72
CA MET A 271 -8.86 6.34 38.14
C MET A 271 -7.65 6.66 39.02
N PRO A 272 -7.72 7.67 39.91
CA PRO A 272 -8.72 8.74 39.91
C PRO A 272 -8.60 9.63 38.66
N GLU A 273 -9.71 10.22 38.22
CA GLU A 273 -9.83 11.00 36.96
C GLU A 273 -8.88 12.20 36.87
N LYS A 274 -8.29 12.63 37.99
CA LYS A 274 -7.37 13.77 38.06
C LYS A 274 -5.90 13.41 37.82
N THR A 275 -5.58 12.12 37.64
CA THR A 275 -4.20 11.68 37.41
C THR A 275 -3.85 11.84 35.94
N THR A 276 -2.99 12.80 35.61
CA THR A 276 -2.61 13.10 34.21
C THR A 276 -1.11 12.89 34.02
N PHE A 277 -0.75 12.01 33.09
CA PHE A 277 0.61 11.92 32.56
C PHE A 277 0.73 12.92 31.40
N PRO A 278 1.77 13.77 31.35
CA PRO A 278 1.88 14.84 30.34
C PRO A 278 2.38 14.30 28.99
N ILE A 279 1.48 13.66 28.25
CA ILE A 279 1.76 13.08 26.92
C ILE A 279 2.07 14.20 25.93
N ARG A 280 3.13 14.00 25.13
CA ARG A 280 3.52 14.88 24.02
C ARG A 280 3.89 14.09 22.78
N LEU A 281 4.70 13.04 22.93
CA LEU A 281 5.14 12.13 21.86
C LEU A 281 4.43 10.77 21.90
N GLY A 282 3.91 10.36 23.07
CA GLY A 282 3.20 9.09 23.23
C GLY A 282 4.11 7.86 23.28
N MET A 283 5.41 8.04 23.60
CA MET A 283 6.38 6.95 23.61
C MET A 283 6.15 6.02 24.80
N ASN A 284 6.33 4.71 24.58
CA ASN A 284 6.11 3.71 25.61
C ASN A 284 6.76 2.35 25.29
N PHE A 285 6.69 1.46 26.29
CA PHE A 285 6.86 0.02 26.16
C PHE A 285 5.67 -0.71 26.79
N TYR A 286 5.39 -1.93 26.32
CA TYR A 286 4.47 -2.85 26.97
C TYR A 286 5.24 -3.95 27.71
N ASP A 287 4.91 -4.18 28.98
CA ASP A 287 5.44 -5.32 29.75
C ASP A 287 4.41 -6.45 29.76
N GLU A 288 4.52 -7.37 28.79
CA GLU A 288 3.67 -8.56 28.65
C GLU A 288 3.61 -9.41 29.95
N SER A 289 4.67 -9.40 30.77
CA SER A 289 4.72 -10.21 32.00
C SER A 289 3.90 -9.62 33.15
N LYS A 290 3.67 -8.30 33.13
CA LYS A 290 2.92 -7.57 34.17
C LYS A 290 1.61 -6.97 33.66
N GLY A 291 1.41 -6.95 32.36
CA GLY A 291 0.25 -6.36 31.69
C GLY A 291 0.17 -4.82 31.76
N ASN A 292 1.29 -4.13 32.04
CA ASN A 292 1.36 -2.68 32.21
C ASN A 292 2.02 -1.98 31.01
N ILE A 293 1.68 -0.71 30.80
CA ILE A 293 2.35 0.18 29.86
C ILE A 293 3.33 1.05 30.65
N TYR A 294 4.59 1.08 30.23
CA TYR A 294 5.58 2.05 30.70
C TYR A 294 5.67 3.19 29.68
N ALA A 295 4.99 4.31 29.94
CA ALA A 295 5.08 5.49 29.09
C ALA A 295 6.24 6.40 29.52
N TYR A 296 6.86 7.07 28.55
CA TYR A 296 7.95 8.00 28.81
C TYR A 296 7.93 9.18 27.83
N GLU A 297 8.49 10.30 28.25
CA GLU A 297 8.57 11.53 27.47
C GLU A 297 9.96 12.16 27.65
N LEU A 298 10.67 12.40 26.54
CA LEU A 298 12.05 12.91 26.52
C LEU A 298 12.10 14.28 25.85
N ASN A 299 11.96 15.35 26.65
CA ASN A 299 11.92 16.73 26.17
C ASN A 299 13.03 17.60 26.79
N TRP A 300 13.21 18.80 26.20
CA TRP A 300 14.28 19.73 26.57
C TRP A 300 14.10 20.37 27.95
N ALA A 301 12.86 20.51 28.42
CA ALA A 301 12.51 21.11 29.70
C ALA A 301 12.16 20.09 30.78
N GLU A 302 11.58 18.96 30.38
CA GLU A 302 11.00 17.98 31.29
C GLU A 302 11.20 16.56 30.73
N THR A 303 11.44 15.60 31.61
CA THR A 303 11.47 14.18 31.26
C THR A 303 10.62 13.39 32.23
N PHE A 304 9.79 12.48 31.72
CA PHE A 304 8.87 11.70 32.53
C PHE A 304 9.02 10.21 32.23
N ILE A 305 8.86 9.37 33.26
CA ILE A 305 8.60 7.94 33.12
C ILE A 305 7.45 7.61 34.09
N ALA A 306 6.42 6.97 33.58
CA ALA A 306 5.29 6.50 34.38
C ALA A 306 4.82 5.12 33.94
N LYS A 307 4.28 4.36 34.89
CA LYS A 307 3.64 3.07 34.67
C LYS A 307 2.13 3.26 34.71
N MET A 308 1.47 2.92 33.62
CA MET A 308 0.02 2.85 33.53
C MET A 308 -0.44 1.40 33.57
N ASN A 309 -1.48 1.13 34.36
CA ASN A 309 -2.17 -0.16 34.36
C ASN A 309 -3.48 -0.01 33.56
N PRO A 310 -3.63 -0.65 32.39
CA PRO A 310 -4.84 -0.53 31.56
C PRO A 310 -6.13 -1.01 32.24
N GLN A 311 -6.04 -1.97 33.17
CA GLN A 311 -7.18 -2.61 33.82
C GLN A 311 -7.78 -1.71 34.92
N THR A 312 -6.93 -1.19 35.81
CA THR A 312 -7.34 -0.25 36.87
C THR A 312 -7.41 1.20 36.36
N ARG A 313 -6.84 1.49 35.18
CA ARG A 313 -6.73 2.82 34.57
C ARG A 313 -6.01 3.83 35.46
N THR A 314 -5.03 3.35 36.24
CA THR A 314 -4.22 4.12 37.19
C THR A 314 -2.87 4.48 36.59
N TRP A 315 -2.37 5.68 36.88
CA TRP A 315 -1.02 6.13 36.56
C TRP A 315 -0.17 6.21 37.82
N ASP A 316 0.99 5.53 37.80
CA ASP A 316 2.04 5.65 38.82
C ASP A 316 3.24 6.37 38.19
N MET A 317 3.55 7.58 38.64
CA MET A 317 4.77 8.29 38.21
C MET A 317 6.00 7.62 38.84
N ILE A 318 7.01 7.31 38.02
CA ILE A 318 8.28 6.68 38.45
C ILE A 318 9.41 7.72 38.43
N ASN A 319 9.48 8.54 37.37
CA ASN A 319 10.56 9.52 37.21
C ASN A 319 10.01 10.85 36.69
N GLN A 320 10.52 11.95 37.25
CA GLN A 320 10.20 13.29 36.77
C GLN A 320 11.43 14.21 36.90
N ASN A 321 11.93 14.68 35.76
CA ASN A 321 12.92 15.74 35.61
C ASN A 321 14.32 15.48 36.21
N ASP A 322 14.70 14.22 36.46
CA ASP A 322 16.06 13.84 36.90
C ASP A 322 17.15 14.23 35.89
N ILE A 323 16.80 14.27 34.61
CA ILE A 323 17.66 14.71 33.51
C ILE A 323 16.89 15.65 32.58
N THR A 324 17.60 16.41 31.75
CA THR A 324 17.00 17.19 30.65
C THR A 324 17.56 16.67 29.33
N LEU A 325 16.73 15.94 28.59
CA LEU A 325 17.17 15.13 27.45
C LEU A 325 16.12 15.14 26.35
N GLN A 326 16.41 15.86 25.26
CA GLN A 326 15.57 15.90 24.07
C GLN A 326 16.15 14.96 22.99
N MET A 327 15.38 13.93 22.61
CA MET A 327 15.82 12.93 21.63
C MET A 327 14.66 12.55 20.69
N HIS A 328 14.18 13.47 19.86
CA HIS A 328 13.11 13.17 18.90
C HIS A 328 13.54 12.07 17.90
N HIS A 329 12.66 11.10 17.63
CA HIS A 329 12.92 9.89 16.84
C HIS A 329 14.21 9.13 17.22
N HIS A 330 14.47 9.00 18.51
CA HIS A 330 15.36 7.95 19.01
C HIS A 330 14.73 6.56 18.81
N SER A 331 15.58 5.55 18.81
CA SER A 331 15.20 4.14 18.91
C SER A 331 15.25 3.73 20.38
N ALA A 332 14.36 2.84 20.82
CA ALA A 332 14.31 2.41 22.21
C ALA A 332 13.94 0.92 22.32
N ILE A 333 14.48 0.23 23.32
CA ILE A 333 14.09 -1.16 23.66
C ILE A 333 13.95 -1.32 25.17
N PHE A 334 13.12 -2.28 25.58
CA PHE A 334 12.91 -2.66 26.96
C PHE A 334 13.38 -4.10 27.19
N ASN A 335 14.27 -4.30 28.17
CA ASN A 335 14.67 -5.61 28.64
C ASN A 335 13.82 -5.97 29.89
N PRO A 336 12.80 -6.85 29.78
CA PRO A 336 11.92 -7.18 30.90
C PRO A 336 12.61 -8.00 31.99
N GLN A 337 13.65 -8.77 31.65
CA GLN A 337 14.40 -9.57 32.62
C GLN A 337 15.23 -8.70 33.57
N LYS A 338 15.82 -7.61 33.05
CA LYS A 338 16.59 -6.62 33.82
C LYS A 338 15.74 -5.44 34.30
N GLN A 339 14.50 -5.34 33.84
CA GLN A 339 13.61 -4.19 34.06
C GLN A 339 14.31 -2.87 33.70
N GLN A 340 14.89 -2.83 32.50
CA GLN A 340 15.75 -1.73 32.04
C GLN A 340 15.36 -1.27 30.64
N PHE A 341 15.23 0.04 30.44
CA PHE A 341 15.13 0.66 29.12
C PHE A 341 16.53 0.97 28.57
N LEU A 342 16.66 0.90 27.25
CA LEU A 342 17.81 1.38 26.49
C LEU A 342 17.32 2.30 25.38
N PHE A 343 17.88 3.49 25.31
CA PHE A 343 17.62 4.51 24.30
C PHE A 343 18.88 4.72 23.45
N PHE A 344 18.71 4.90 22.14
CA PHE A 344 19.79 5.15 21.19
C PHE A 344 19.37 6.16 20.12
N GLY A 345 20.31 6.99 19.68
CA GLY A 345 20.07 7.91 18.58
C GLY A 345 19.19 9.10 18.97
N GLY A 346 18.43 9.62 18.02
CA GLY A 346 17.53 10.75 18.22
C GLY A 346 18.17 12.11 17.99
N TYR A 347 17.33 13.14 17.95
CA TYR A 347 17.69 14.51 17.65
C TYR A 347 17.11 15.50 18.66
N GLY A 348 17.93 16.44 19.12
CA GLY A 348 17.52 17.51 20.03
C GLY A 348 18.66 18.51 20.23
N ASN A 349 18.34 19.73 20.68
CA ASN A 349 19.34 20.78 20.93
C ASN A 349 20.34 21.00 19.75
N ARG A 350 19.85 20.92 18.51
CA ARG A 350 20.64 20.99 17.25
C ARG A 350 21.72 19.90 17.09
N ARG A 351 21.55 18.76 17.77
CA ARG A 351 22.47 17.61 17.70
C ARG A 351 21.76 16.30 17.40
N TYR A 352 22.46 15.44 16.68
CA TYR A 352 22.17 14.02 16.58
C TYR A 352 22.98 13.28 17.65
N TYR A 353 22.41 12.23 18.23
CA TYR A 353 23.07 11.45 19.27
C TYR A 353 23.46 10.04 18.76
N ASN A 354 24.43 9.40 19.41
CA ASN A 354 24.74 7.97 19.31
C ASN A 354 25.11 7.35 20.68
N THR A 355 24.94 8.10 21.77
CA THR A 355 25.12 7.57 23.12
C THR A 355 23.99 6.60 23.43
N PHE A 356 24.35 5.44 23.99
CA PHE A 356 23.40 4.50 24.57
C PHE A 356 23.10 4.91 26.01
N ILE A 357 21.85 5.28 26.26
CA ILE A 357 21.37 5.77 27.56
C ILE A 357 20.44 4.71 28.12
N THR A 358 20.57 4.37 29.40
CA THR A 358 19.72 3.37 30.07
C THR A 358 18.95 3.98 31.22
N TYR A 359 17.74 3.46 31.45
CA TYR A 359 16.99 3.70 32.69
C TYR A 359 16.70 2.37 33.39
N ASP A 360 17.12 2.23 34.64
CA ASP A 360 16.86 1.07 35.48
C ASP A 360 15.59 1.31 36.31
N LEU A 361 14.52 0.52 36.09
CA LEU A 361 13.24 0.65 36.79
C LEU A 361 13.26 0.13 38.24
N LEU A 362 14.29 -0.61 38.65
CA LEU A 362 14.42 -1.14 40.02
C LEU A 362 15.21 -0.19 40.91
N GLN A 363 16.16 0.55 40.33
CA GLN A 363 16.98 1.56 40.99
C GLN A 363 16.52 3.00 40.70
N GLU A 364 15.50 3.15 39.86
CA GLU A 364 14.90 4.41 39.40
C GLU A 364 15.92 5.45 38.91
N ARG A 365 16.96 4.99 38.19
CA ARG A 365 18.11 5.82 37.81
C ARG A 365 18.48 5.76 36.33
N TRP A 366 18.97 6.90 35.84
CA TRP A 366 19.61 7.03 34.54
C TRP A 366 21.10 6.64 34.60
N ASP A 367 21.60 6.01 33.54
CA ASP A 367 23.00 5.59 33.37
C ASP A 367 23.37 5.55 31.87
N THR A 368 24.63 5.31 31.52
CA THR A 368 25.08 5.12 30.13
C THR A 368 25.70 3.76 29.89
N LEU A 369 25.32 3.09 28.81
CA LEU A 369 25.86 1.78 28.44
C LEU A 369 26.96 1.92 27.38
N HIS A 370 28.19 1.57 27.73
CA HIS A 370 29.30 1.58 26.77
C HIS A 370 29.48 0.22 26.09
N PHE A 371 29.65 0.26 24.78
CA PHE A 371 30.05 -0.86 23.93
C PHE A 371 31.44 -0.60 23.31
N ALA A 372 32.14 -1.68 22.99
CA ALA A 372 33.33 -1.67 22.14
C ALA A 372 33.01 -2.19 20.72
N GLY A 373 34.00 -2.24 19.83
CA GLY A 373 33.83 -2.73 18.46
C GLY A 373 33.54 -1.61 17.47
N ASP A 374 32.65 -1.88 16.50
CA ASP A 374 32.31 -0.95 15.42
C ASP A 374 31.53 0.27 15.93
N LYS A 375 31.75 1.42 15.30
CA LYS A 375 31.09 2.68 15.67
C LYS A 375 29.83 2.92 14.83
N ILE A 376 28.76 3.31 15.51
CA ILE A 376 27.53 3.79 14.87
C ILE A 376 27.55 5.33 14.92
N SER A 377 27.49 5.99 13.76
CA SER A 377 27.49 7.46 13.66
C SER A 377 26.21 8.08 14.24
N PRO A 378 26.27 9.30 14.82
CA PRO A 378 25.12 10.05 15.32
C PRO A 378 23.95 10.15 14.34
N ARG A 379 22.74 9.77 14.80
CA ARG A 379 21.56 9.62 13.93
C ARG A 379 20.23 9.63 14.68
N PHE A 380 19.16 9.94 13.96
CA PHE A 380 17.76 9.78 14.35
C PHE A 380 16.98 9.02 13.27
N PHE A 381 15.76 8.56 13.58
CA PHE A 381 14.98 7.64 12.75
C PHE A 381 15.70 6.32 12.44
N ALA A 382 16.50 5.79 13.36
CA ALA A 382 17.04 4.43 13.21
C ALA A 382 15.99 3.40 13.66
N GLY A 383 15.93 2.26 12.96
CA GLY A 383 15.11 1.12 13.37
C GLY A 383 15.88 0.24 14.36
N ILE A 384 15.21 -0.29 15.37
CA ILE A 384 15.78 -1.22 16.36
C ILE A 384 14.91 -2.47 16.55
N ALA A 385 15.54 -3.60 16.84
CA ALA A 385 14.87 -4.81 17.31
C ALA A 385 15.73 -5.53 18.34
N MET A 386 15.11 -6.16 19.34
CA MET A 386 15.80 -7.01 20.32
C MET A 386 15.49 -8.48 20.06
N SER A 387 16.47 -9.37 20.25
CA SER A 387 16.25 -10.82 20.17
C SER A 387 15.35 -11.32 21.31
N PRO A 388 14.56 -12.41 21.12
CA PRO A 388 13.65 -12.91 22.15
C PRO A 388 14.32 -13.30 23.48
N ASP A 389 15.60 -13.71 23.43
CA ASP A 389 16.42 -14.01 24.61
C ASP A 389 17.02 -12.78 25.31
N CYS A 390 16.77 -11.58 24.77
CA CYS A 390 17.30 -10.28 25.23
C CYS A 390 18.85 -10.19 25.23
N LYS A 391 19.56 -11.09 24.54
CA LYS A 391 21.04 -11.08 24.44
C LYS A 391 21.58 -10.18 23.35
N HIS A 392 20.83 -9.97 22.28
CA HIS A 392 21.24 -9.18 21.13
C HIS A 392 20.20 -8.10 20.79
N ALA A 393 20.66 -7.01 20.18
CA ALA A 393 19.80 -6.09 19.45
C ALA A 393 20.39 -5.79 18.07
N TYR A 394 19.54 -5.30 17.17
CA TYR A 394 19.91 -4.96 15.80
C TYR A 394 19.47 -3.53 15.50
N ILE A 395 20.34 -2.74 14.90
CA ILE A 395 20.07 -1.34 14.52
C ILE A 395 20.24 -1.18 13.02
N TYR A 396 19.24 -0.58 12.36
CA TYR A 396 19.24 -0.31 10.92
C TYR A 396 19.07 1.18 10.61
N GLY A 397 19.95 1.70 9.75
CA GLY A 397 19.77 2.96 9.02
C GLY A 397 19.51 4.20 9.88
N GLY A 398 18.65 5.09 9.37
CA GLY A 398 18.36 6.42 9.93
C GLY A 398 19.06 7.55 9.18
N LYS A 399 19.06 8.77 9.74
CA LYS A 399 19.72 9.94 9.15
C LYS A 399 20.47 10.77 10.21
N GLY A 400 21.52 11.47 9.81
CA GLY A 400 22.38 12.25 10.70
C GLY A 400 23.70 12.61 10.05
N ASN A 401 24.79 12.70 10.83
CA ASN A 401 26.15 12.83 10.30
C ASN A 401 27.19 12.36 11.33
N GLU A 402 28.44 12.18 10.92
CA GLU A 402 29.52 11.65 11.76
C GLU A 402 29.87 12.50 12.98
N THR A 403 29.65 13.82 12.91
CA THR A 403 30.00 14.78 13.97
C THR A 403 28.91 14.95 15.02
N GLY A 404 27.66 14.57 14.68
CA GLY A 404 26.47 14.88 15.48
C GLY A 404 26.01 16.33 15.45
N ASP A 405 26.68 17.25 14.75
CA ASP A 405 26.29 18.66 14.66
C ASP A 405 25.37 18.91 13.45
N GLN A 406 24.14 19.39 13.68
CA GLN A 406 23.19 19.74 12.62
C GLN A 406 23.77 20.70 11.56
N ASN A 407 24.69 21.60 11.94
CA ASN A 407 25.27 22.61 11.06
C ASN A 407 26.14 22.01 9.94
N VAL A 408 26.57 20.76 10.07
CA VAL A 408 27.34 20.02 9.05
C VAL A 408 26.43 19.48 7.93
N GLY A 409 25.11 19.42 8.16
CA GLY A 409 24.13 18.84 7.24
C GLY A 409 23.76 17.40 7.60
N ILE A 410 23.05 16.72 6.69
CA ILE A 410 22.54 15.35 6.90
C ILE A 410 22.90 14.41 5.75
N GLN A 411 23.14 13.16 6.10
CA GLN A 411 23.17 12.01 5.20
C GLN A 411 22.22 10.91 5.72
N TYR A 412 21.81 10.04 4.80
CA TYR A 412 21.01 8.85 5.13
C TYR A 412 21.96 7.65 5.30
N TYR A 413 21.71 6.86 6.32
CA TYR A 413 22.42 5.64 6.62
C TYR A 413 21.57 4.43 6.18
N TYR A 414 22.22 3.44 5.57
CA TYR A 414 21.61 2.16 5.21
C TYR A 414 22.48 0.98 5.66
N ASP A 415 23.18 1.18 6.77
CA ASP A 415 24.01 0.22 7.48
C ASP A 415 23.19 -0.56 8.53
N PHE A 416 23.69 -1.77 8.84
CA PHE A 416 23.07 -2.68 9.80
C PHE A 416 24.08 -3.18 10.80
N TYR A 417 23.74 -3.10 12.09
CA TYR A 417 24.60 -3.47 13.20
C TYR A 417 23.92 -4.49 14.11
N GLN A 418 24.71 -5.37 14.70
CA GLN A 418 24.36 -6.21 15.83
C GLN A 418 25.05 -5.68 17.09
N LEU A 419 24.30 -5.62 18.19
CA LEU A 419 24.74 -5.30 19.54
C LEU A 419 24.66 -6.60 20.34
N ASP A 420 25.72 -6.92 21.08
CA ASP A 420 25.77 -8.05 22.02
C ASP A 420 25.83 -7.51 23.46
N PHE A 421 24.82 -7.81 24.26
CA PHE A 421 24.69 -7.33 25.64
C PHE A 421 25.49 -8.17 26.66
N GLU A 422 25.98 -9.35 26.29
CA GLU A 422 26.84 -10.20 27.12
C GLU A 422 28.30 -9.80 26.96
N THR A 423 28.79 -9.65 25.73
CA THR A 423 30.18 -9.25 25.45
C THR A 423 30.40 -7.73 25.36
N LYS A 424 29.32 -6.95 25.31
CA LYS A 424 29.31 -5.48 25.10
C LYS A 424 30.06 -5.06 23.82
N GLN A 425 29.85 -5.80 22.74
CA GLN A 425 30.41 -5.50 21.42
C GLN A 425 29.33 -5.02 20.45
N ILE A 426 29.70 -4.10 19.56
CA ILE A 426 28.96 -3.76 18.34
C ILE A 426 29.71 -4.34 17.15
N LYS A 427 28.96 -4.96 16.25
CA LYS A 427 29.46 -5.49 14.99
C LYS A 427 28.61 -4.97 13.83
N LYS A 428 29.23 -4.30 12.86
CA LYS A 428 28.60 -3.97 11.58
C LYS A 428 28.46 -5.26 10.76
N LEU A 429 27.24 -5.55 10.31
CA LEU A 429 26.93 -6.73 9.51
C LEU A 429 27.10 -6.43 8.02
N TRP A 430 26.49 -5.34 7.54
CA TRP A 430 26.55 -4.91 6.13
C TRP A 430 26.06 -3.46 5.98
N GLU A 431 26.09 -2.94 4.76
CA GLU A 431 25.56 -1.62 4.38
C GLU A 431 25.12 -1.61 2.92
N HIS A 432 23.99 -0.97 2.65
CA HIS A 432 23.48 -0.77 1.30
C HIS A 432 23.95 0.55 0.68
N LYS A 433 24.05 0.55 -0.65
CA LYS A 433 24.04 1.79 -1.43
C LYS A 433 22.69 2.48 -1.26
N ALA A 434 22.70 3.81 -1.25
CA ALA A 434 21.48 4.60 -1.18
C ALA A 434 20.50 4.21 -2.32
N PRO A 435 19.20 4.03 -2.00
CA PRO A 435 18.17 3.77 -3.00
C PRO A 435 17.89 5.00 -3.88
N SER A 436 17.14 4.81 -4.97
CA SER A 436 16.74 5.89 -5.90
C SER A 436 15.93 7.02 -5.25
N ALA A 437 15.15 6.70 -4.22
CA ALA A 437 14.50 7.66 -3.34
C ALA A 437 14.90 7.32 -1.90
N ASN A 438 15.47 8.30 -1.19
CA ASN A 438 15.83 8.16 0.21
C ASN A 438 14.61 7.80 1.06
N ARG A 439 14.85 7.08 2.15
CA ARG A 439 13.81 6.68 3.11
C ARG A 439 14.44 6.40 4.47
N ILE A 440 13.67 6.58 5.53
CA ILE A 440 14.03 6.14 6.88
C ILE A 440 13.14 4.97 7.32
N PRO A 441 13.62 4.08 8.21
CA PRO A 441 12.80 3.05 8.84
C PRO A 441 11.90 3.61 9.95
N THR A 442 10.84 2.87 10.31
CA THR A 442 10.13 3.04 11.58
C THR A 442 11.02 2.66 12.77
N ARG A 443 10.64 3.10 13.98
CA ARG A 443 11.42 2.84 15.21
C ARG A 443 11.59 1.36 15.48
N ASP A 444 10.51 0.59 15.47
CA ASP A 444 10.60 -0.83 15.76
C ASP A 444 10.71 -1.64 14.46
N MET A 445 11.49 -2.72 14.54
CA MET A 445 11.58 -3.76 13.53
C MET A 445 11.25 -5.12 14.17
N ILE A 446 10.79 -6.07 13.36
CA ILE A 446 10.43 -7.43 13.81
C ILE A 446 11.48 -8.42 13.31
N LEU A 447 12.12 -9.16 14.21
CA LEU A 447 12.98 -10.29 13.84
C LEU A 447 12.12 -11.52 13.49
N SER A 448 12.50 -12.26 12.47
CA SER A 448 11.92 -13.57 12.20
C SER A 448 12.28 -14.57 13.31
N GLU A 449 11.39 -15.53 13.56
CA GLU A 449 11.58 -16.55 14.61
C GLU A 449 12.82 -17.43 14.36
N ASP A 450 13.19 -17.65 13.09
CA ASP A 450 14.41 -18.36 12.70
C ASP A 450 15.69 -17.51 12.72
N GLY A 451 15.59 -16.23 13.09
CA GLY A 451 16.72 -15.30 13.20
C GLY A 451 17.41 -14.95 11.88
N LYS A 452 16.81 -15.26 10.73
CA LYS A 452 17.41 -14.99 9.40
C LYS A 452 17.04 -13.64 8.81
N TYR A 453 15.89 -13.09 9.19
CA TYR A 453 15.33 -11.88 8.58
C TYR A 453 14.93 -10.84 9.63
N VAL A 454 14.91 -9.58 9.18
CA VAL A 454 14.27 -8.47 9.88
C VAL A 454 13.22 -7.84 8.97
N TYR A 455 12.04 -7.56 9.53
CA TYR A 455 10.93 -6.88 8.87
C TYR A 455 10.82 -5.46 9.43
N LEU A 456 10.70 -4.47 8.55
CA LEU A 456 10.57 -3.07 8.94
C LEU A 456 9.69 -2.31 7.95
N LEU A 457 8.97 -1.30 8.43
CA LEU A 457 8.36 -0.29 7.55
C LEU A 457 9.40 0.80 7.27
N ALA A 458 9.40 1.34 6.05
CA ALA A 458 10.21 2.51 5.71
C ALA A 458 9.48 3.42 4.73
N TYR A 459 9.76 4.73 4.80
CA TYR A 459 9.12 5.75 3.99
C TYR A 459 10.06 6.94 3.69
N PRO A 460 9.89 7.64 2.55
CA PRO A 460 10.49 8.94 2.30
C PRO A 460 9.85 10.00 3.21
N GLU A 461 10.51 10.37 4.30
CA GLU A 461 9.99 11.28 5.33
C GLU A 461 10.11 12.76 4.96
N TYR A 462 10.89 13.07 3.93
CA TYR A 462 11.02 14.42 3.36
C TYR A 462 9.86 14.79 2.41
N LYS A 463 8.86 13.92 2.24
CA LYS A 463 7.65 14.16 1.46
C LYS A 463 6.45 14.28 2.41
N PRO A 464 5.72 15.40 2.42
CA PRO A 464 4.53 15.56 3.26
C PRO A 464 3.49 14.46 3.00
N GLU A 465 3.08 14.28 1.75
CA GLU A 465 2.31 13.09 1.34
C GLU A 465 3.28 11.97 0.94
N THR A 466 3.29 10.90 1.72
CA THR A 466 4.20 9.77 1.56
C THR A 466 3.51 8.45 1.84
N HIS A 467 4.24 7.35 1.67
CA HIS A 467 3.69 6.01 1.87
C HIS A 467 4.70 5.12 2.61
N LEU A 468 4.21 4.40 3.61
CA LEU A 468 4.93 3.34 4.31
C LEU A 468 4.95 2.08 3.45
N GLN A 469 6.15 1.54 3.21
CA GLN A 469 6.35 0.24 2.57
C GLN A 469 6.98 -0.73 3.56
N LEU A 470 6.44 -1.94 3.66
CA LEU A 470 7.05 -3.03 4.42
C LEU A 470 8.20 -3.65 3.60
N TYR A 471 9.32 -3.89 4.26
CA TYR A 471 10.49 -4.56 3.72
C TYR A 471 10.86 -5.75 4.58
N ARG A 472 11.30 -6.83 3.95
CA ARG A 472 12.04 -7.94 4.57
C ARG A 472 13.50 -7.85 4.15
N LEU A 473 14.41 -7.84 5.10
CA LEU A 473 15.86 -7.78 4.89
C LEU A 473 16.52 -9.03 5.49
N SER A 474 17.45 -9.62 4.75
CA SER A 474 18.31 -10.73 5.19
C SER A 474 19.38 -10.23 6.17
N ILE A 475 19.49 -10.89 7.32
CA ILE A 475 20.49 -10.54 8.34
C ILE A 475 21.91 -10.94 7.88
N SER A 476 22.05 -11.99 7.06
CA SER A 476 23.36 -12.51 6.64
C SER A 476 24.05 -11.68 5.54
N ASP A 477 23.30 -11.07 4.63
CA ASP A 477 23.86 -10.41 3.43
C ASP A 477 23.16 -9.10 3.01
N GLY A 478 22.12 -8.68 3.73
CA GLY A 478 21.36 -7.46 3.45
C GLY A 478 20.32 -7.59 2.34
N SER A 479 20.30 -8.69 1.57
CA SER A 479 19.35 -8.87 0.47
C SER A 479 17.91 -8.62 0.93
N TYR A 480 17.17 -7.81 0.17
CA TYR A 480 15.86 -7.31 0.62
C TYR A 480 14.79 -7.30 -0.45
N GLU A 481 13.54 -7.39 0.01
CA GLU A 481 12.33 -7.40 -0.82
C GLU A 481 11.28 -6.46 -0.23
N ALA A 482 10.55 -5.75 -1.09
CA ALA A 482 9.36 -4.99 -0.70
C ALA A 482 8.16 -5.93 -0.66
N LEU A 483 7.48 -5.96 0.48
CA LEU A 483 6.35 -6.85 0.79
C LEU A 483 5.13 -6.02 1.17
N GLY A 484 3.94 -6.53 0.89
CA GLY A 484 2.69 -5.79 0.99
C GLY A 484 2.56 -4.66 -0.04
N ASP A 485 1.36 -4.09 -0.13
CA ASP A 485 1.18 -2.76 -0.68
C ASP A 485 1.62 -1.70 0.34
N SER A 486 1.27 -0.44 0.06
CA SER A 486 1.80 0.71 0.78
C SER A 486 0.71 1.46 1.52
N ILE A 487 0.93 1.77 2.81
CA ILE A 487 -0.01 2.53 3.63
C ILE A 487 0.25 4.03 3.41
N PRO A 488 -0.76 4.86 3.05
CA PRO A 488 -0.60 6.30 2.95
C PRO A 488 -0.29 6.92 4.33
N LEU A 489 0.59 7.93 4.35
CA LEU A 489 1.03 8.61 5.57
C LEU A 489 1.30 10.09 5.29
N THR A 490 0.88 10.95 6.23
CA THR A 490 1.25 12.37 6.28
C THR A 490 2.50 12.53 7.15
N SER A 491 3.58 13.05 6.59
CA SER A 491 4.92 13.16 7.22
C SER A 491 5.32 14.61 7.43
N GLU A 492 4.83 15.23 8.51
CA GLU A 492 5.13 16.62 8.90
C GLU A 492 6.30 16.69 9.90
N GLU A 493 7.51 16.50 9.38
CA GLU A 493 8.80 16.49 10.10
C GLU A 493 8.86 15.54 11.32
N ILE A 494 8.46 16.03 12.50
CA ILE A 494 8.52 15.35 13.80
C ILE A 494 7.11 14.90 14.26
N ALA A 495 6.06 15.44 13.64
CA ALA A 495 4.66 15.25 14.02
C ALA A 495 4.03 13.94 13.49
N THR A 496 4.85 12.92 13.20
CA THR A 496 4.38 11.64 12.66
C THR A 496 5.07 10.45 13.34
N ASN A 497 4.25 9.58 13.90
CA ASN A 497 4.64 8.30 14.48
C ASN A 497 4.12 7.16 13.59
N ALA A 498 4.97 6.16 13.33
CA ALA A 498 4.56 4.91 12.72
C ALA A 498 5.34 3.75 13.35
N ASN A 499 4.66 2.63 13.60
CA ASN A 499 5.26 1.46 14.24
C ASN A 499 4.74 0.14 13.66
N LEU A 500 5.59 -0.89 13.73
CA LEU A 500 5.30 -2.23 13.25
C LEU A 500 5.27 -3.21 14.44
N TYR A 501 4.17 -3.97 14.54
CA TYR A 501 4.01 -5.06 15.51
C TYR A 501 3.82 -6.39 14.79
N PHE A 502 4.13 -7.50 15.47
CA PHE A 502 3.83 -8.84 14.98
C PHE A 502 3.08 -9.66 16.03
N ASN A 503 1.95 -10.21 15.62
CA ASN A 503 1.06 -10.99 16.45
C ASN A 503 1.32 -12.49 16.24
N LYS A 504 2.18 -13.07 17.08
CA LYS A 504 2.53 -14.51 17.03
C LYS A 504 1.32 -15.46 17.16
N LYS A 505 0.20 -15.01 17.77
CA LYS A 505 -0.99 -15.85 17.96
C LYS A 505 -1.87 -15.93 16.72
N LEU A 506 -1.89 -14.88 15.89
CA LEU A 506 -2.70 -14.83 14.66
C LEU A 506 -1.88 -14.96 13.37
N GLU A 507 -0.54 -14.92 13.47
CA GLU A 507 0.35 -14.80 12.32
C GLU A 507 -0.03 -13.57 11.47
N GLU A 508 -0.11 -12.40 12.11
CA GLU A 508 -0.41 -11.12 11.45
C GLU A 508 0.61 -10.04 11.84
N PHE A 509 0.98 -9.21 10.88
CA PHE A 509 1.63 -7.92 11.13
C PHE A 509 0.58 -6.85 11.36
N TYR A 510 0.85 -5.93 12.29
CA TYR A 510 0.07 -4.71 12.45
C TYR A 510 0.94 -3.48 12.23
N CYS A 511 0.46 -2.54 11.43
CA CYS A 511 1.00 -1.19 11.38
C CYS A 511 0.08 -0.27 12.17
N VAL A 512 0.66 0.52 13.08
CA VAL A 512 -0.03 1.64 13.71
C VAL A 512 0.59 2.93 13.20
N THR A 513 -0.23 3.81 12.60
CA THR A 513 0.16 5.18 12.24
C THR A 513 -0.53 6.15 13.18
N GLN A 514 0.18 7.21 13.54
CA GLN A 514 -0.30 8.27 14.40
C GLN A 514 0.24 9.60 13.87
N GLU A 515 -0.67 10.41 13.36
CA GLU A 515 -0.38 11.74 12.82
C GLU A 515 -0.81 12.77 13.86
N PHE A 516 0.07 13.72 14.19
CA PHE A 516 -0.22 14.81 15.13
C PHE A 516 -0.56 16.09 14.36
N GLU A 517 -1.70 16.67 14.71
CA GLU A 517 -2.15 17.95 14.17
C GLU A 517 -1.42 19.13 14.84
N LYS A 518 -1.45 20.28 14.17
CA LYS A 518 -0.78 21.53 14.57
C LYS A 518 -1.08 22.02 16.00
N TYR A 519 -2.23 21.65 16.57
CA TYR A 519 -2.63 22.04 17.92
C TYR A 519 -2.59 20.87 18.94
N GLY A 520 -1.93 19.77 18.59
CA GLY A 520 -1.69 18.63 19.47
C GLY A 520 -2.77 17.53 19.43
N GLN A 521 -3.79 17.64 18.58
CA GLN A 521 -4.69 16.51 18.31
C GLN A 521 -3.90 15.36 17.68
N SER A 522 -4.40 14.14 17.80
CA SER A 522 -3.77 12.97 17.19
C SER A 522 -4.78 12.04 16.51
N ALA A 523 -4.47 11.60 15.30
CA ALA A 523 -5.24 10.62 14.54
C ALA A 523 -4.47 9.29 14.49
N THR A 524 -4.98 8.28 15.20
CA THR A 524 -4.35 6.96 15.29
C THR A 524 -5.11 5.96 14.42
N ARG A 525 -4.42 5.25 13.52
CA ARG A 525 -4.99 4.22 12.63
C ARG A 525 -4.23 2.91 12.75
N ILE A 526 -4.94 1.79 12.72
CA ILE A 526 -4.40 0.45 12.85
C ILE A 526 -4.73 -0.34 11.58
N TYR A 527 -3.72 -0.96 10.97
CA TYR A 527 -3.82 -1.78 9.76
C TYR A 527 -3.27 -3.18 10.03
N SER A 528 -3.79 -4.20 9.36
CA SER A 528 -3.28 -5.58 9.43
C SER A 528 -2.86 -6.16 8.08
N LEU A 529 -1.89 -7.05 8.12
CA LEU A 529 -1.39 -7.81 6.96
C LEU A 529 -1.08 -9.25 7.40
N SER A 530 -1.60 -10.24 6.69
CA SER A 530 -1.40 -11.65 7.03
C SER A 530 0.04 -12.11 6.76
N ASN A 531 0.58 -12.98 7.62
CA ASN A 531 1.88 -13.60 7.45
C ASN A 531 1.74 -14.97 6.74
N PRO A 532 2.67 -15.34 5.82
CA PRO A 532 3.83 -14.57 5.39
C PRO A 532 3.44 -13.49 4.35
N PRO A 533 3.89 -12.23 4.52
CA PRO A 533 3.53 -11.16 3.61
C PRO A 533 4.12 -11.39 2.21
N ALA A 534 3.34 -11.11 1.18
CA ALA A 534 3.64 -11.36 -0.22
C ALA A 534 4.21 -10.12 -0.91
N SER A 535 5.01 -10.30 -1.97
CA SER A 535 5.41 -9.20 -2.86
C SER A 535 4.46 -9.06 -4.05
N LEU A 536 4.46 -7.88 -4.67
CA LEU A 536 3.69 -7.60 -5.88
C LEU A 536 4.03 -8.57 -7.04
N ALA A 537 5.26 -9.12 -7.04
CA ALA A 537 5.69 -10.13 -8.01
C ALA A 537 4.95 -11.46 -7.82
N ALA A 538 4.70 -11.87 -6.57
CA ALA A 538 3.92 -13.06 -6.26
C ALA A 538 2.44 -12.87 -6.62
N VAL A 539 1.84 -11.74 -6.25
CA VAL A 539 0.44 -11.39 -6.56
C VAL A 539 0.15 -11.38 -8.07
N LYS A 540 1.11 -10.90 -8.88
CA LYS A 540 1.00 -10.80 -10.35
C LYS A 540 1.60 -12.00 -11.10
N PHE A 541 1.92 -13.11 -10.42
CA PHE A 541 2.59 -14.25 -11.04
C PHE A 541 1.78 -14.85 -12.20
N TYR A 542 0.52 -15.23 -11.95
CA TYR A 542 -0.35 -15.84 -12.97
C TYR A 542 -0.87 -14.84 -14.02
N ASP A 543 -0.96 -13.55 -13.68
CA ASP A 543 -1.26 -12.49 -14.65
C ASP A 543 -0.22 -12.44 -15.78
N LYS A 544 1.07 -12.56 -15.43
CA LYS A 544 2.18 -12.57 -16.41
C LYS A 544 2.20 -13.84 -17.25
N LEU A 545 1.95 -15.01 -16.64
CA LEU A 545 1.81 -16.26 -17.38
C LEU A 545 0.70 -16.17 -18.45
N ARG A 546 -0.40 -15.48 -18.14
CA ARG A 546 -1.49 -15.24 -19.09
C ARG A 546 -1.11 -14.26 -20.21
N SER A 547 -0.35 -13.19 -19.93
CA SER A 547 0.12 -12.27 -20.98
C SER A 547 1.17 -12.90 -21.90
N ASP A 548 2.16 -13.60 -21.34
CA ASP A 548 3.27 -14.18 -22.10
C ASP A 548 2.80 -15.33 -23.02
N SER A 549 1.63 -15.92 -22.73
CA SER A 549 0.98 -16.90 -23.61
C SER A 549 0.45 -16.33 -24.92
N LYS A 550 0.21 -15.01 -25.02
CA LYS A 550 -0.28 -14.34 -26.24
C LYS A 550 0.81 -13.64 -27.06
N ASP A 551 1.91 -13.21 -26.44
CA ASP A 551 3.00 -12.46 -27.09
C ASP A 551 4.32 -13.24 -27.18
N SER A 552 4.28 -14.47 -27.71
CA SER A 552 5.49 -15.29 -27.94
C SER A 552 6.31 -14.84 -29.15
N SER A 553 6.78 -13.58 -29.12
CA SER A 553 7.72 -12.99 -30.08
C SER A 553 9.14 -13.58 -29.99
N ILE A 554 9.38 -14.53 -29.08
CA ILE A 554 10.66 -15.24 -28.91
C ILE A 554 11.10 -15.97 -30.20
N TRP A 555 10.15 -16.45 -31.01
CA TRP A 555 10.44 -17.04 -32.32
C TRP A 555 11.11 -16.06 -33.30
N LEU A 556 10.78 -14.76 -33.25
CA LEU A 556 11.41 -13.74 -34.09
C LEU A 556 12.90 -13.51 -33.75
N TYR A 557 13.35 -13.87 -32.55
CA TYR A 557 14.76 -13.80 -32.17
C TYR A 557 15.51 -15.13 -32.39
N LEU A 558 14.82 -16.28 -32.35
CA LEU A 558 15.42 -17.58 -32.63
C LEU A 558 15.73 -17.78 -34.12
N ILE A 559 14.89 -17.28 -35.02
CA ILE A 559 15.09 -17.37 -36.48
C ILE A 559 16.43 -16.74 -36.93
N PRO A 560 16.78 -15.48 -36.62
CA PRO A 560 18.06 -14.89 -37.04
C PRO A 560 19.27 -15.60 -36.42
N ILE A 561 19.16 -16.15 -35.21
CA ILE A 561 20.24 -16.96 -34.60
C ILE A 561 20.42 -18.28 -35.36
N LEU A 562 19.33 -18.96 -35.72
CA LEU A 562 19.38 -20.18 -36.54
C LEU A 562 19.94 -19.89 -37.94
N CYS A 563 19.54 -18.79 -38.57
CA CYS A 563 20.09 -18.32 -39.83
C CYS A 563 21.59 -17.99 -39.73
N LEU A 564 22.07 -17.41 -38.63
CA LEU A 564 23.50 -17.17 -38.38
C LEU A 564 24.28 -18.46 -38.18
N VAL A 565 23.71 -19.47 -37.52
CA VAL A 565 24.35 -20.80 -37.37
C VAL A 565 24.41 -21.52 -38.72
N ILE A 566 23.34 -21.47 -39.52
CA ILE A 566 23.31 -22.06 -40.87
C ILE A 566 24.29 -21.31 -41.80
N ALA A 567 24.29 -19.98 -41.82
CA ALA A 567 25.23 -19.17 -42.59
C ALA A 567 26.68 -19.38 -42.14
N GLY A 568 26.93 -19.54 -40.84
CA GLY A 568 28.23 -19.91 -40.29
C GLY A 568 28.67 -21.31 -40.73
N GLY A 569 27.77 -22.30 -40.71
CA GLY A 569 28.00 -23.64 -41.22
C GLY A 569 28.33 -23.65 -42.73
N ILE A 570 27.58 -22.89 -43.52
CA ILE A 570 27.81 -22.68 -44.97
C ILE A 570 29.15 -21.98 -45.20
N LEU A 571 29.50 -20.94 -44.44
CA LEU A 571 30.80 -20.26 -44.55
C LEU A 571 31.97 -21.16 -44.17
N ILE A 572 31.80 -22.07 -43.20
CA ILE A 572 32.82 -23.04 -42.79
C ILE A 572 32.99 -24.15 -43.84
N THR A 573 31.90 -24.66 -44.45
CA THR A 573 31.99 -25.64 -45.54
C THR A 573 32.56 -25.01 -46.82
N ILE A 574 32.17 -23.77 -47.16
CA ILE A 574 32.76 -23.02 -48.28
C ILE A 574 34.25 -22.73 -48.03
N LYS A 575 34.66 -22.31 -46.82
CA LYS A 575 36.09 -22.14 -46.50
C LYS A 575 36.87 -23.46 -46.54
N ARG A 576 36.26 -24.59 -46.13
CA ARG A 576 36.88 -25.93 -46.27
C ARG A 576 37.00 -26.38 -47.73
N GLN A 577 36.06 -26.02 -48.60
CA GLN A 577 36.13 -26.32 -50.04
C GLN A 577 37.03 -25.35 -50.83
N GLN A 578 37.24 -24.13 -50.34
CA GLN A 578 38.14 -23.14 -50.99
C GLN A 578 39.61 -23.25 -50.50
N SER A 579 39.87 -24.00 -49.43
CA SER A 579 41.24 -24.33 -48.99
C SER A 579 41.94 -25.38 -49.87
N THR A 580 41.25 -26.02 -50.81
CA THR A 580 41.80 -27.04 -51.73
C THR A 580 41.93 -26.57 -53.18
N LYS A 581 41.53 -25.33 -53.50
CA LYS A 581 41.77 -24.72 -54.83
C LYS A 581 42.10 -23.24 -54.73
N LYS A 582 43.41 -22.93 -54.70
CA LYS A 582 43.91 -21.60 -55.06
C LYS A 582 45.31 -21.66 -55.68
N GLU A 583 45.36 -21.89 -56.99
CA GLU A 583 46.50 -21.51 -57.82
C GLU A 583 45.97 -20.86 -59.12
N LYS A 584 46.51 -19.67 -59.47
CA LYS A 584 46.29 -18.89 -60.72
C LYS A 584 44.85 -18.36 -60.96
N HIS A 585 44.58 -17.16 -61.50
CA HIS A 585 45.35 -15.96 -61.89
C HIS A 585 44.57 -14.70 -61.36
N GLN A 586 45.13 -13.51 -61.10
CA GLN A 586 45.53 -12.45 -62.05
C GLN A 586 44.41 -12.09 -63.09
N THR A 587 43.98 -10.84 -63.33
CA THR A 587 44.43 -9.51 -62.86
C THR A 587 43.35 -8.39 -63.10
N LYS A 588 43.39 -7.32 -62.29
CA LYS A 588 43.21 -5.86 -62.65
C LYS A 588 41.86 -5.26 -63.16
N THR A 589 41.35 -4.27 -62.39
CA THR A 589 40.88 -2.90 -62.78
C THR A 589 39.63 -2.72 -63.72
N ILE A 590 38.84 -1.62 -63.77
CA ILE A 590 38.78 -0.27 -63.13
C ILE A 590 37.36 0.36 -63.29
N PHE A 591 36.94 1.30 -62.40
CA PHE A 591 35.84 2.33 -62.47
C PHE A 591 34.37 1.91 -62.79
N SER A 592 33.33 2.27 -62.01
CA SER A 592 32.65 3.59 -61.79
C SER A 592 32.00 4.26 -63.03
N PRO A 593 30.91 5.07 -62.91
CA PRO A 593 29.75 5.03 -61.98
C PRO A 593 28.40 5.53 -62.60
N GLN A 594 27.36 5.82 -61.77
CA GLN A 594 26.20 6.72 -62.01
C GLN A 594 25.07 6.20 -62.97
N LYS A 595 23.79 6.61 -62.90
CA LYS A 595 23.01 7.53 -62.01
C LYS A 595 21.48 7.28 -62.17
N SER A 596 20.66 7.90 -61.28
CA SER A 596 19.26 8.39 -61.50
C SER A 596 18.15 7.40 -61.90
N ASN A 597 16.84 7.67 -61.77
CA ASN A 597 15.97 8.41 -60.81
C ASN A 597 14.50 8.10 -61.27
N THR A 598 13.48 8.42 -60.44
CA THR A 598 12.07 8.74 -60.83
C THR A 598 11.32 7.72 -61.72
N SER A 599 10.37 6.92 -61.20
CA SER A 599 8.97 7.26 -60.86
C SER A 599 8.03 7.42 -62.06
N ASP A 600 6.85 6.76 -62.03
CA ASP A 600 5.52 7.41 -62.13
C ASP A 600 4.34 6.45 -62.42
N THR A 601 3.23 6.62 -61.66
CA THR A 601 1.79 6.46 -62.02
C THR A 601 1.25 5.16 -62.65
N GLY A 602 -0.03 4.77 -62.59
CA GLY A 602 -1.28 5.27 -61.96
C GLY A 602 -2.23 4.06 -61.74
N LEU A 603 -3.56 4.12 -61.59
CA LEU A 603 -4.56 5.19 -61.67
C LEU A 603 -5.87 4.72 -60.95
N ILE A 604 -6.87 5.59 -60.78
CA ILE A 604 -8.07 5.42 -59.92
C ILE A 604 -9.34 4.97 -60.71
N SER A 605 -10.19 4.10 -60.13
CA SER A 605 -11.63 3.90 -60.48
C SER A 605 -12.39 3.05 -59.42
N ILE A 606 -13.73 2.87 -59.48
CA ILE A 606 -14.72 3.62 -58.66
C ILE A 606 -16.11 2.91 -58.54
N ILE A 607 -16.60 2.65 -57.30
CA ILE A 607 -18.03 2.71 -56.79
C ILE A 607 -19.09 1.71 -57.40
N PRO A 608 -20.28 1.40 -56.81
CA PRO A 608 -20.84 1.45 -55.43
C PRO A 608 -21.39 0.10 -54.86
N ALA A 609 -21.71 0.06 -53.55
CA ALA A 609 -23.02 -0.37 -53.01
C ALA A 609 -23.11 -0.10 -51.50
N ALA A 610 -24.29 0.22 -50.96
CA ALA A 610 -24.50 0.52 -49.54
C ALA A 610 -25.48 -0.46 -48.89
N THR A 611 -25.24 -0.88 -47.64
CA THR A 611 -26.18 -0.88 -46.48
C THR A 611 -25.64 -1.69 -45.29
N ALA A 612 -26.31 -1.53 -44.14
CA ALA A 612 -26.15 -2.22 -42.86
C ALA A 612 -25.09 -1.65 -41.90
N GLU A 613 -25.63 -1.13 -40.79
CA GLU A 613 -24.95 -0.58 -39.63
C GLU A 613 -24.00 -1.59 -38.97
N THR A 614 -22.90 -1.12 -38.41
CA THR A 614 -22.14 -1.88 -37.41
C THR A 614 -21.84 -0.94 -36.23
N ILE A 615 -22.39 -1.27 -35.06
CA ILE A 615 -22.18 -0.49 -33.84
C ILE A 615 -20.80 -0.86 -33.30
N GLU A 616 -19.81 -0.01 -33.51
CA GLU A 616 -18.55 -0.09 -32.77
C GLU A 616 -18.82 0.28 -31.30
N LYS A 617 -18.58 -0.68 -30.41
CA LYS A 617 -18.53 -0.42 -28.97
C LYS A 617 -17.17 0.20 -28.64
N GLU A 618 -17.13 1.51 -28.42
CA GLU A 618 -16.03 2.09 -27.66
C GLU A 618 -16.08 1.55 -26.22
N GLU A 619 -15.05 0.82 -25.82
CA GLU A 619 -14.83 0.48 -24.41
C GLU A 619 -14.41 1.75 -23.67
N ILE A 620 -15.31 2.28 -22.85
CA ILE A 620 -15.06 3.45 -22.01
C ILE A 620 -14.27 2.99 -20.78
N ASP A 621 -12.96 3.29 -20.77
CA ASP A 621 -12.16 3.31 -19.55
C ASP A 621 -12.69 4.41 -18.62
N GLU A 622 -13.41 3.98 -17.58
CA GLU A 622 -14.13 4.86 -16.67
C GLU A 622 -13.54 4.79 -15.25
N THR A 623 -12.20 4.82 -15.19
CA THR A 623 -11.39 4.86 -13.95
C THR A 623 -10.31 5.95 -14.00
N LEU A 624 -10.69 7.20 -14.30
CA LEU A 624 -9.82 8.35 -14.11
C LEU A 624 -9.85 8.87 -12.66
N LEU A 625 -9.17 8.15 -11.76
CA LEU A 625 -8.20 8.84 -10.91
C LEU A 625 -7.10 9.37 -11.85
N PRO A 626 -6.55 10.59 -11.68
CA PRO A 626 -5.59 11.15 -12.62
C PRO A 626 -4.25 10.41 -12.58
N ASP A 627 -4.16 9.31 -13.34
CA ASP A 627 -2.94 8.59 -13.60
C ASP A 627 -1.92 9.53 -14.28
N ALA A 628 -0.73 9.59 -13.69
CA ALA A 628 0.42 10.37 -14.16
C ALA A 628 0.13 11.85 -14.49
N ILE A 629 0.14 12.70 -13.45
CA ILE A 629 0.49 14.12 -13.64
C ILE A 629 1.86 14.17 -14.34
N THR A 630 1.84 14.48 -15.63
CA THR A 630 3.04 14.79 -16.41
C THR A 630 3.60 16.09 -15.85
N LYS A 631 4.55 16.00 -14.91
CA LYS A 631 5.14 17.16 -14.23
C LYS A 631 5.71 18.13 -15.27
N ARG A 632 4.97 19.21 -15.53
CA ARG A 632 5.38 20.30 -16.39
C ARG A 632 6.66 20.90 -15.78
N ARG A 633 7.67 21.14 -16.60
CA ARG A 633 8.87 21.86 -16.18
C ARG A 633 8.53 23.35 -16.10
N ASN A 634 9.24 24.07 -15.23
CA ASN A 634 9.11 25.51 -15.09
C ASN A 634 7.67 25.97 -14.88
N SER A 635 7.02 25.44 -13.83
CA SER A 635 5.59 25.67 -13.61
C SER A 635 5.22 25.99 -12.17
N ILE A 636 4.12 26.71 -12.00
CA ILE A 636 3.52 27.10 -10.73
C ILE A 636 2.04 26.74 -10.79
N SER A 637 1.59 25.91 -9.86
CA SER A 637 0.20 25.45 -9.77
C SER A 637 -0.45 25.94 -8.50
N LEU A 638 -1.63 26.54 -8.62
CA LEU A 638 -2.48 27.08 -7.57
C LEU A 638 -3.85 26.37 -7.51
N PHE A 639 -4.26 25.63 -8.54
CA PHE A 639 -5.41 24.72 -8.47
C PHE A 639 -4.97 23.36 -7.93
N GLY A 640 -5.71 22.85 -6.93
CA GLY A 640 -5.26 21.76 -6.08
C GLY A 640 -4.26 22.22 -5.02
N THR A 641 -3.30 21.36 -4.69
CA THR A 641 -2.20 21.68 -3.76
C THR A 641 -1.20 22.63 -4.42
N PHE A 642 -0.85 23.72 -3.73
CA PHE A 642 0.15 24.66 -4.24
C PHE A 642 1.48 23.94 -4.51
N THR A 643 1.94 23.99 -5.76
CA THR A 643 3.22 23.38 -6.17
C THR A 643 4.00 24.29 -7.11
N ALA A 644 5.33 24.18 -7.07
CA ALA A 644 6.23 24.88 -7.98
C ALA A 644 7.32 23.91 -8.46
N THR A 645 7.59 23.90 -9.78
CA THR A 645 8.63 23.07 -10.39
C THR A 645 9.66 23.93 -11.10
N ASP A 646 10.94 23.63 -10.88
CA ASP A 646 12.07 24.32 -11.51
C ASP A 646 12.12 24.08 -13.03
N LYS A 647 12.97 24.85 -13.69
CA LYS A 647 13.30 24.68 -15.11
C LYS A 647 13.74 23.27 -15.52
N ASN A 648 14.23 22.46 -14.59
CA ASN A 648 14.62 21.07 -14.80
C ASN A 648 13.46 20.07 -14.59
N GLY A 649 12.32 20.51 -14.05
CA GLY A 649 11.17 19.66 -13.68
C GLY A 649 11.23 19.08 -12.26
N ARG A 650 12.13 19.60 -11.40
CA ARG A 650 12.25 19.22 -9.99
C ARG A 650 11.28 20.05 -9.16
N ASP A 651 10.71 19.45 -8.13
CA ASP A 651 9.87 20.15 -7.17
C ASP A 651 10.72 21.14 -6.35
N MET A 652 10.28 22.40 -6.28
CA MET A 652 10.89 23.46 -5.47
C MET A 652 9.92 24.04 -4.43
N THR A 653 8.74 23.44 -4.25
CA THR A 653 7.65 23.99 -3.40
C THR A 653 8.12 24.29 -1.97
N TYR A 654 9.07 23.48 -1.47
CA TYR A 654 9.72 23.66 -0.16
C TYR A 654 10.51 24.99 -0.02
N MET A 655 10.97 25.60 -1.10
CA MET A 655 11.66 26.90 -1.08
C MET A 655 10.71 28.07 -0.77
N PHE A 656 9.40 27.85 -0.87
CA PHE A 656 8.35 28.75 -0.41
C PHE A 656 7.95 28.36 1.01
N SER A 657 8.77 28.78 2.00
CA SER A 657 8.41 28.70 3.42
C SER A 657 7.09 29.44 3.69
N PRO A 658 6.30 29.12 4.73
CA PRO A 658 4.91 29.60 4.85
C PRO A 658 4.75 31.12 4.66
N LYS A 659 5.59 31.93 5.31
CA LYS A 659 5.54 33.39 5.16
C LYS A 659 5.97 33.88 3.77
N ILE A 660 6.94 33.22 3.14
CA ILE A 660 7.36 33.52 1.75
C ILE A 660 6.26 33.10 0.77
N ARG A 661 5.60 31.96 1.00
CA ARG A 661 4.47 31.44 0.22
C ARG A 661 3.30 32.40 0.22
N HIS A 662 2.85 32.88 1.39
CA HIS A 662 1.71 33.80 1.46
C HIS A 662 2.03 35.15 0.81
N ILE A 663 3.25 35.66 1.02
CA ILE A 663 3.71 36.89 0.37
C ILE A 663 3.80 36.72 -1.15
N PHE A 664 4.34 35.59 -1.62
CA PHE A 664 4.41 35.25 -3.04
C PHE A 664 3.02 35.15 -3.67
N LEU A 665 2.13 34.33 -3.11
CA LEU A 665 0.76 34.14 -3.59
C LEU A 665 -0.02 35.45 -3.60
N TYR A 666 0.11 36.27 -2.56
CA TYR A 666 -0.56 37.57 -2.49
C TYR A 666 -0.05 38.54 -3.57
N ILE A 667 1.28 38.62 -3.79
CA ILE A 667 1.83 39.42 -4.89
C ILE A 667 1.41 38.85 -6.24
N LEU A 668 1.44 37.52 -6.42
CA LEU A 668 1.09 36.83 -7.66
C LEU A 668 -0.35 37.11 -8.08
N ILE A 669 -1.30 36.85 -7.20
CA ILE A 669 -2.73 37.02 -7.47
C ILE A 669 -3.03 38.49 -7.77
N ASN A 670 -2.49 39.44 -7.01
CA ASN A 670 -2.68 40.87 -7.30
C ASN A 670 -1.84 41.37 -8.51
N SER A 671 -0.82 40.65 -8.98
CA SER A 671 -0.09 40.97 -10.23
C SER A 671 -0.83 40.49 -11.48
N ILE A 672 -1.65 39.44 -11.34
CA ILE A 672 -2.51 38.88 -12.41
C ILE A 672 -3.85 39.62 -12.47
N THR A 673 -4.49 39.85 -11.31
CA THR A 673 -5.83 40.45 -11.23
C THR A 673 -5.85 41.98 -11.18
N LYS A 674 -4.72 42.61 -10.82
CA LYS A 674 -4.55 44.07 -10.63
C LYS A 674 -3.14 44.49 -11.09
N ASP A 675 -2.65 45.65 -10.63
CA ASP A 675 -1.31 46.16 -10.95
C ASP A 675 -0.26 45.87 -9.85
N GLY A 676 -0.31 44.68 -9.24
CA GLY A 676 0.59 44.28 -8.16
C GLY A 676 0.15 44.80 -6.77
N VAL A 677 1.08 44.88 -5.83
CA VAL A 677 0.83 45.19 -4.41
C VAL A 677 1.63 46.40 -3.96
N LEU A 678 0.97 47.38 -3.34
CA LEU A 678 1.64 48.57 -2.82
C LEU A 678 2.51 48.21 -1.60
N SER A 679 3.73 48.74 -1.58
CA SER A 679 4.76 48.41 -0.59
C SER A 679 4.38 48.81 0.84
N SER A 680 3.49 49.79 1.04
CA SER A 680 2.94 50.15 2.36
C SER A 680 1.97 49.10 2.89
N ASP A 681 1.10 48.56 2.02
CA ASP A 681 -0.03 47.72 2.44
C ASP A 681 0.50 46.39 2.97
N MET A 682 1.60 45.89 2.38
CA MET A 682 2.36 44.75 2.88
C MET A 682 2.89 44.91 4.31
N ASN A 683 3.18 46.14 4.76
CA ASN A 683 3.73 46.38 6.11
C ASN A 683 2.71 45.94 7.16
N ASN A 684 1.50 46.49 7.08
CA ASN A 684 0.42 46.23 8.03
C ASN A 684 -0.12 44.80 7.88
N LEU A 685 -0.12 44.27 6.66
CA LEU A 685 -0.67 42.95 6.36
C LEU A 685 0.22 41.80 6.85
N PHE A 686 1.54 41.89 6.66
CA PHE A 686 2.47 40.81 6.98
C PHE A 686 3.32 41.07 8.24
N TRP A 687 3.37 42.30 8.75
CA TRP A 687 4.12 42.66 9.96
C TRP A 687 3.38 43.67 10.87
N PRO A 688 2.10 43.44 11.22
CA PRO A 688 1.31 44.39 12.03
C PRO A 688 1.96 44.72 13.38
N ASP A 689 2.58 43.74 14.05
CA ASP A 689 3.14 43.89 15.40
C ASP A 689 4.61 44.35 15.41
N LYS A 690 5.05 45.15 14.43
CA LYS A 690 6.45 45.57 14.29
C LYS A 690 6.54 47.08 14.05
N PRO A 691 7.51 47.78 14.65
CA PRO A 691 7.73 49.20 14.37
C PRO A 691 8.32 49.40 12.97
N ASP A 692 8.01 50.54 12.34
CA ASP A 692 8.31 50.84 10.93
C ASP A 692 9.79 50.69 10.56
N ASP A 693 10.69 51.05 11.48
CA ASP A 693 12.15 50.93 11.33
C ASP A 693 12.58 49.48 11.11
N LYS A 694 11.93 48.53 11.80
CA LYS A 694 12.19 47.09 11.67
C LYS A 694 11.46 46.46 10.49
N ILE A 695 10.26 46.94 10.14
CA ILE A 695 9.51 46.42 8.98
C ILE A 695 10.33 46.60 7.69
N LYS A 696 10.95 47.76 7.48
CA LYS A 696 11.77 48.03 6.27
C LYS A 696 12.87 46.98 6.07
N ASN A 697 13.57 46.62 7.13
CA ASN A 697 14.64 45.61 7.08
C ASN A 697 14.10 44.19 6.87
N LEU A 698 13.06 43.80 7.62
CA LEU A 698 12.40 42.50 7.46
C LEU A 698 11.88 42.31 6.03
N LYS A 699 11.14 43.30 5.50
CA LYS A 699 10.60 43.28 4.13
C LYS A 699 11.71 43.16 3.10
N ASN A 700 12.80 43.93 3.21
CA ASN A 700 13.93 43.84 2.27
C ASN A 700 14.58 42.45 2.27
N VAL A 701 14.78 41.84 3.45
CA VAL A 701 15.31 40.46 3.57
C VAL A 701 14.34 39.46 2.95
N THR A 702 13.04 39.56 3.24
CA THR A 702 11.99 38.69 2.70
C THR A 702 11.87 38.79 1.18
N MET A 703 11.92 40.00 0.61
CA MET A 703 11.91 40.22 -0.84
C MET A 703 13.17 39.67 -1.53
N ASN A 704 14.34 39.77 -0.88
CA ASN A 704 15.58 39.18 -1.40
C ASN A 704 15.56 37.64 -1.32
N HIS A 705 14.94 37.06 -0.30
CA HIS A 705 14.71 35.62 -0.24
C HIS A 705 13.76 35.17 -1.35
N LEU A 706 12.63 35.86 -1.54
CA LEU A 706 11.70 35.57 -2.62
C LEU A 706 12.36 35.68 -4.01
N ARG A 707 13.17 36.71 -4.26
CA ARG A 707 13.95 36.80 -5.51
C ARG A 707 14.88 35.61 -5.72
N LYS A 708 15.54 35.11 -4.66
CA LYS A 708 16.38 33.91 -4.76
C LYS A 708 15.56 32.66 -5.05
N THR A 709 14.40 32.48 -4.42
CA THR A 709 13.47 31.38 -4.73
C THR A 709 13.06 31.41 -6.21
N LEU A 710 12.77 32.61 -6.74
CA LEU A 710 12.36 32.79 -8.14
C LEU A 710 13.48 32.58 -9.16
N GLN A 711 14.77 32.61 -8.77
CA GLN A 711 15.89 32.36 -9.69
C GLN A 711 16.00 30.91 -10.17
N GLU A 712 15.34 29.96 -9.49
CA GLU A 712 15.24 28.56 -9.92
C GLU A 712 14.17 28.36 -11.02
N LEU A 713 13.32 29.36 -11.25
CA LEU A 713 12.36 29.43 -12.35
C LEU A 713 12.94 30.30 -13.48
N GLU A 714 12.71 29.88 -14.72
CA GLU A 714 12.94 30.71 -15.90
C GLU A 714 11.69 31.54 -16.20
N GLY A 715 11.85 32.76 -16.72
CA GLY A 715 10.72 33.56 -17.19
C GLY A 715 9.81 34.21 -16.14
N ILE A 716 10.20 34.30 -14.85
CA ILE A 716 9.47 35.04 -13.80
C ILE A 716 10.39 35.99 -13.02
N GLU A 717 9.97 37.24 -12.80
CA GLU A 717 10.77 38.25 -12.08
C GLU A 717 9.94 39.08 -11.09
N LEU A 718 10.46 39.27 -9.87
CA LEU A 718 9.89 40.20 -8.87
C LEU A 718 10.48 41.61 -9.00
N THR A 719 9.74 42.46 -9.71
CA THR A 719 10.06 43.88 -9.90
C THR A 719 9.50 44.75 -8.77
N HIS A 720 10.11 45.91 -8.54
CA HIS A 720 9.56 46.95 -7.65
C HIS A 720 9.62 48.31 -8.36
N GLN A 721 8.47 48.82 -8.78
CA GLN A 721 8.35 50.05 -9.58
C GLN A 721 7.26 50.96 -8.99
N LYS A 722 7.52 52.28 -8.94
CA LYS A 722 6.57 53.29 -8.41
C LYS A 722 5.97 52.99 -7.02
N GLY A 723 6.66 52.19 -6.20
CA GLY A 723 6.20 51.77 -4.88
C GLY A 723 5.40 50.46 -4.84
N TYR A 724 5.18 49.81 -5.98
CA TYR A 724 4.48 48.53 -6.08
C TYR A 724 5.47 47.37 -6.29
N PHE A 725 5.20 46.23 -5.66
CA PHE A 725 5.79 44.94 -5.99
C PHE A 725 4.91 44.22 -7.01
N LYS A 726 5.51 43.77 -8.11
CA LYS A 726 4.81 43.06 -9.19
C LYS A 726 5.65 41.91 -9.73
N LEU A 727 5.01 40.76 -9.90
CA LEU A 727 5.58 39.61 -10.61
C LEU A 727 5.32 39.76 -12.11
N MET A 728 6.41 39.77 -12.88
CA MET A 728 6.38 39.78 -14.34
C MET A 728 6.60 38.36 -14.85
N PHE A 729 5.84 37.98 -15.88
CA PHE A 729 5.86 36.66 -16.49
C PHE A 729 6.24 36.76 -17.97
N THR A 730 6.89 35.71 -18.46
CA THR A 730 7.09 35.42 -19.88
C THR A 730 6.52 34.02 -20.18
N ASP A 731 6.35 33.69 -21.46
CA ASP A 731 5.75 32.42 -21.90
C ASP A 731 6.53 31.16 -21.47
N GLU A 732 7.77 31.31 -21.00
CA GLU A 732 8.59 30.22 -20.46
C GLU A 732 8.07 29.69 -19.12
N CYS A 733 7.47 30.54 -18.28
CA CYS A 733 6.96 30.18 -16.95
C CYS A 733 5.46 29.87 -17.00
N TYR A 734 5.08 28.60 -16.87
CA TYR A 734 3.66 28.25 -16.82
C TYR A 734 3.06 28.53 -15.44
N CYS A 735 2.03 29.36 -15.36
CA CYS A 735 1.22 29.55 -14.16
C CYS A 735 -0.24 29.19 -14.47
N ASP A 736 -0.79 28.18 -13.77
CA ASP A 736 -2.15 27.69 -14.03
C ASP A 736 -3.22 28.75 -13.72
N TYR A 737 -3.04 29.57 -12.69
CA TYR A 737 -3.96 30.65 -12.34
C TYR A 737 -3.88 31.81 -13.33
N GLN A 738 -2.69 32.12 -13.85
CA GLN A 738 -2.55 33.09 -14.95
C GLN A 738 -3.25 32.58 -16.21
N ARG A 739 -3.10 31.28 -16.52
CA ARG A 739 -3.75 30.67 -17.69
C ARG A 739 -5.27 30.60 -17.51
N PHE A 740 -5.77 30.16 -16.36
CA PHE A 740 -7.19 30.22 -15.97
C PHE A 740 -7.77 31.63 -16.12
N PHE A 741 -7.08 32.65 -15.60
CA PHE A 741 -7.53 34.04 -15.68
C PHE A 741 -7.56 34.55 -17.13
N PHE A 742 -6.59 34.16 -17.97
CA PHE A 742 -6.61 34.46 -19.40
C PHE A 742 -7.76 33.75 -20.14
N LEU A 743 -7.89 32.43 -19.96
CA LEU A 743 -8.90 31.58 -20.62
C LEU A 743 -10.34 32.01 -20.33
N THR A 744 -10.56 32.65 -19.18
CA THR A 744 -11.88 33.10 -18.68
C THR A 744 -12.14 34.61 -18.87
N ASP A 745 -11.25 35.32 -19.58
CA ASP A 745 -11.26 36.78 -19.76
C ASP A 745 -11.35 37.55 -18.43
N GLY A 746 -10.56 37.11 -17.46
CA GLY A 746 -10.53 37.62 -16.09
C GLY A 746 -11.77 37.23 -15.27
N MET A 747 -12.16 35.95 -15.32
CA MET A 747 -13.35 35.39 -14.65
C MET A 747 -14.65 36.11 -15.05
N LYS A 748 -14.83 36.37 -16.36
CA LYS A 748 -16.04 37.03 -16.92
C LYS A 748 -16.87 36.13 -17.83
N ARG A 749 -16.27 35.14 -18.49
CA ARG A 749 -16.96 34.28 -19.47
C ARG A 749 -16.29 32.92 -19.65
N ALA A 750 -17.02 31.99 -20.25
CA ALA A 750 -16.46 30.75 -20.77
C ALA A 750 -15.40 31.00 -21.86
N PRO A 751 -14.45 30.07 -22.07
CA PRO A 751 -13.52 30.14 -23.20
C PRO A 751 -14.24 30.08 -24.55
N LEU A 752 -13.63 30.70 -25.57
CA LEU A 752 -14.23 30.84 -26.90
C LEU A 752 -13.96 29.66 -27.85
N SER A 753 -12.97 28.82 -27.56
CA SER A 753 -12.61 27.66 -28.38
C SER A 753 -12.71 26.35 -27.60
N GLU A 754 -12.87 25.24 -28.32
CA GLU A 754 -12.95 23.90 -27.72
C GLU A 754 -11.59 23.48 -27.10
N ASN A 755 -10.46 23.90 -27.70
CA ASN A 755 -9.13 23.68 -27.15
C ASN A 755 -8.90 24.45 -25.84
N ASP A 756 -9.28 25.74 -25.80
CA ASP A 756 -9.19 26.56 -24.58
C ASP A 756 -10.11 26.03 -23.47
N THR A 757 -11.27 25.47 -23.85
CA THR A 757 -12.20 24.80 -22.92
C THR A 757 -11.60 23.51 -22.35
N MET A 758 -10.95 22.70 -23.18
CA MET A 758 -10.25 21.48 -22.76
C MET A 758 -9.10 21.80 -21.79
N GLU A 759 -8.31 22.85 -22.07
CA GLU A 759 -7.23 23.30 -21.19
C GLU A 759 -7.76 23.79 -19.84
N LEU A 760 -8.84 24.58 -19.84
CA LEU A 760 -9.51 25.03 -18.62
C LEU A 760 -9.97 23.83 -17.77
N HIS A 761 -10.59 22.82 -18.37
CA HIS A 761 -10.99 21.62 -17.64
C HIS A 761 -9.81 20.86 -17.03
N ASN A 762 -8.66 20.83 -17.71
CA ASN A 762 -7.46 20.16 -17.20
C ASN A 762 -6.83 20.89 -16.00
N ILE A 763 -6.96 22.22 -15.95
CA ILE A 763 -6.59 23.04 -14.77
C ILE A 763 -7.57 22.77 -13.62
N LEU A 764 -8.88 22.85 -13.87
CA LEU A 764 -9.90 22.67 -12.84
C LEU A 764 -9.96 21.24 -12.28
N ALA A 765 -9.58 20.24 -13.08
CA ALA A 765 -9.46 18.86 -12.64
C ALA A 765 -8.35 18.62 -11.59
N GLN A 766 -7.44 19.58 -11.36
CA GLN A 766 -6.46 19.50 -10.27
C GLN A 766 -7.08 19.78 -8.88
N GLY A 767 -8.30 20.36 -8.82
CA GLY A 767 -9.05 20.62 -7.58
C GLY A 767 -9.25 22.11 -7.29
N LYS A 768 -9.72 22.41 -6.07
CA LYS A 768 -10.03 23.79 -5.60
C LYS A 768 -8.84 24.73 -5.72
N PHE A 769 -9.12 26.02 -5.95
CA PHE A 769 -8.10 27.07 -5.93
C PHE A 769 -7.55 27.26 -4.51
N LEU A 770 -6.23 27.14 -4.36
CA LEU A 770 -5.51 27.20 -3.08
C LEU A 770 -6.07 26.24 -2.03
N ASN A 771 -6.34 25.00 -2.43
CA ASN A 771 -7.03 23.98 -1.62
C ASN A 771 -6.43 23.82 -0.21
N THR A 772 -5.10 23.83 -0.10
CA THR A 772 -4.34 23.56 1.14
C THR A 772 -3.81 24.81 1.85
N ILE A 773 -4.33 26.01 1.55
CA ILE A 773 -3.88 27.27 2.15
C ILE A 773 -5.03 27.83 3.00
N GLU A 774 -4.94 27.75 4.33
CA GLU A 774 -6.05 28.07 5.24
C GLU A 774 -6.11 29.55 5.66
N GLU A 775 -5.13 30.36 5.27
CA GLU A 775 -5.03 31.76 5.66
C GLU A 775 -6.17 32.61 5.10
N SER A 776 -6.96 33.21 5.99
CA SER A 776 -8.14 34.03 5.66
C SER A 776 -7.87 35.25 4.77
N LEU A 777 -6.59 35.62 4.61
CA LEU A 777 -6.13 36.55 3.58
C LEU A 777 -6.58 36.17 2.16
N PHE A 778 -6.75 34.88 1.88
CA PHE A 778 -7.07 34.36 0.55
C PHE A 778 -8.55 34.07 0.34
N ASP A 779 -9.39 34.13 1.38
CA ASP A 779 -10.81 33.75 1.31
C ASP A 779 -11.58 34.49 0.22
N TYR A 780 -11.36 35.81 0.08
CA TYR A 780 -11.97 36.60 -0.99
C TYR A 780 -11.58 36.11 -2.40
N PHE A 781 -10.32 35.76 -2.61
CA PHE A 781 -9.83 35.28 -3.90
C PHE A 781 -10.32 33.86 -4.20
N LYS A 782 -10.37 32.99 -3.18
CA LYS A 782 -10.99 31.66 -3.26
C LYS A 782 -12.47 31.77 -3.63
N GLN A 783 -13.25 32.52 -2.86
CA GLN A 783 -14.67 32.72 -3.09
C GLN A 783 -14.94 33.25 -4.51
N GLN A 784 -14.13 34.19 -5.00
CA GLN A 784 -14.26 34.72 -6.37
C GLN A 784 -14.02 33.63 -7.44
N ALA A 785 -12.91 32.88 -7.31
CA ALA A 785 -12.57 31.82 -8.27
C ALA A 785 -13.55 30.64 -8.23
N GLU A 786 -13.96 30.21 -7.03
CA GLU A 786 -14.91 29.13 -6.81
C GLU A 786 -16.31 29.51 -7.32
N SER A 787 -16.84 30.69 -6.96
CA SER A 787 -18.18 31.13 -7.40
C SER A 787 -18.27 31.21 -8.93
N PHE A 788 -17.24 31.77 -9.59
CA PHE A 788 -17.17 31.79 -11.04
C PHE A 788 -17.11 30.37 -11.63
N THR A 789 -16.29 29.50 -11.05
CA THR A 789 -16.08 28.14 -11.57
C THR A 789 -17.34 27.27 -11.40
N VAL A 790 -17.97 27.29 -10.23
CA VAL A 790 -19.23 26.57 -9.97
C VAL A 790 -20.31 27.03 -10.94
N SER A 791 -20.46 28.34 -11.18
CA SER A 791 -21.40 28.89 -12.16
C SER A 791 -21.11 28.41 -13.58
N LEU A 792 -19.86 28.51 -14.03
CA LEU A 792 -19.42 28.10 -15.37
C LEU A 792 -19.61 26.60 -15.62
N LEU A 793 -19.17 25.74 -14.68
CA LEU A 793 -19.30 24.29 -14.82
C LEU A 793 -20.76 23.85 -14.79
N SER A 794 -21.61 24.50 -13.99
CA SER A 794 -23.06 24.23 -13.94
C SER A 794 -23.74 24.52 -15.28
N GLU A 795 -23.41 25.64 -15.94
CA GLU A 795 -23.92 25.97 -17.28
C GLU A 795 -23.46 24.96 -18.35
N GLN A 796 -22.20 24.52 -18.26
CA GLN A 796 -21.64 23.52 -19.17
C GLN A 796 -22.26 22.13 -18.97
N ILE A 797 -22.49 21.71 -17.72
CA ILE A 797 -23.19 20.47 -17.37
C ILE A 797 -24.59 20.45 -17.99
N HIS A 798 -25.37 21.53 -17.81
CA HIS A 798 -26.71 21.65 -18.41
C HIS A 798 -26.66 21.54 -19.94
N THR A 799 -25.74 22.28 -20.58
CA THR A 799 -25.57 22.26 -22.03
C THR A 799 -25.17 20.87 -22.56
N PHE A 800 -24.18 20.21 -21.95
CA PHE A 800 -23.73 18.89 -22.39
C PHE A 800 -24.81 17.81 -22.19
N TYR A 801 -25.52 17.84 -21.05
CA TYR A 801 -26.60 16.90 -20.76
C TYR A 801 -27.79 17.07 -21.70
N LYS A 802 -28.17 18.31 -22.01
CA LYS A 802 -29.24 18.61 -22.96
C LYS A 802 -28.90 18.14 -24.38
N ASN A 803 -27.63 18.27 -24.77
CA ASN A 803 -27.11 17.83 -26.07
C ASN A 803 -26.74 16.33 -26.11
N GLY A 804 -27.08 15.54 -25.08
CA GLY A 804 -26.82 14.09 -25.04
C GLY A 804 -25.34 13.69 -24.92
N ARG A 805 -24.43 14.64 -24.65
CA ARG A 805 -22.98 14.39 -24.49
C ARG A 805 -22.70 13.80 -23.10
N ASN A 806 -23.16 12.56 -22.88
CA ASN A 806 -23.15 11.89 -21.57
C ASN A 806 -21.74 11.79 -20.95
N SER A 807 -20.72 11.42 -21.73
CA SER A 807 -19.32 11.34 -21.27
C SER A 807 -18.76 12.68 -20.80
N ALA A 808 -18.99 13.75 -21.59
CA ALA A 808 -18.64 15.11 -21.19
C ALA A 808 -19.38 15.54 -19.92
N THR A 809 -20.68 15.23 -19.82
CA THR A 809 -21.50 15.54 -18.63
C THR A 809 -20.91 14.92 -17.36
N ILE A 810 -20.62 13.61 -17.37
CA ILE A 810 -20.00 12.93 -16.22
C ILE A 810 -18.63 13.53 -15.90
N ARG A 811 -17.79 13.81 -16.91
CA ARG A 811 -16.47 14.43 -16.70
C ARG A 811 -16.59 15.79 -16.00
N ILE A 812 -17.53 16.65 -16.40
CA ILE A 812 -17.68 17.96 -15.78
C ILE A 812 -18.34 17.86 -14.39
N CYS A 813 -19.30 16.95 -14.19
CA CYS A 813 -19.81 16.65 -12.86
C CYS A 813 -18.70 16.22 -11.89
N ASN A 814 -17.75 15.37 -12.32
CA ASN A 814 -16.62 14.95 -11.49
C ASN A 814 -15.66 16.10 -11.16
N ILE A 815 -15.38 17.00 -12.11
CA ILE A 815 -14.60 18.23 -11.85
C ILE A 815 -15.34 19.14 -10.87
N LEU A 816 -16.66 19.30 -11.03
CA LEU A 816 -17.47 20.10 -10.12
C LEU A 816 -17.50 19.48 -8.71
N PHE A 817 -17.60 18.15 -8.55
CA PHE A 817 -17.50 17.49 -7.25
C PHE A 817 -16.14 17.69 -6.55
N ALA A 818 -15.04 17.79 -7.29
CA ALA A 818 -13.73 18.09 -6.72
C ALA A 818 -13.64 19.53 -6.17
N ILE A 819 -14.51 20.44 -6.64
CA ILE A 819 -14.55 21.85 -6.26
C ILE A 819 -15.67 22.13 -5.25
N ASP A 820 -16.81 21.49 -5.40
CA ASP A 820 -17.98 21.53 -4.52
C ASP A 820 -18.53 20.10 -4.33
N PRO A 821 -18.06 19.38 -3.29
CA PRO A 821 -18.51 18.01 -3.01
C PRO A 821 -20.01 17.88 -2.72
N LEU A 822 -20.69 18.98 -2.38
CA LEU A 822 -22.11 19.02 -2.05
C LEU A 822 -22.98 19.59 -3.19
N SER A 823 -22.42 19.71 -4.40
CA SER A 823 -23.13 20.22 -5.56
C SER A 823 -24.34 19.35 -5.95
N ASP A 824 -25.54 19.79 -5.56
CA ASP A 824 -26.84 19.26 -6.00
C ASP A 824 -26.94 19.16 -7.54
N ILE A 825 -26.33 20.11 -8.25
CA ILE A 825 -26.24 20.14 -9.71
C ILE A 825 -25.39 18.97 -10.22
N ALA A 826 -24.14 18.82 -9.73
CA ALA A 826 -23.26 17.74 -10.16
C ALA A 826 -23.90 16.37 -9.90
N MET A 827 -24.49 16.18 -8.71
CA MET A 827 -25.21 14.96 -8.32
C MET A 827 -26.39 14.68 -9.23
N THR A 828 -27.31 15.63 -9.40
CA THR A 828 -28.54 15.39 -10.16
C THR A 828 -28.23 15.06 -11.62
N TYR A 829 -27.37 15.84 -12.28
CA TYR A 829 -27.02 15.59 -13.67
C TYR A 829 -26.22 14.29 -13.86
N ALA A 830 -25.33 13.92 -12.93
CA ALA A 830 -24.60 12.66 -13.03
C ALA A 830 -25.51 11.43 -12.79
N VAL A 831 -26.37 11.46 -11.77
CA VAL A 831 -27.37 10.41 -11.50
C VAL A 831 -28.31 10.22 -12.70
N CYS A 832 -28.84 11.32 -13.25
CA CYS A 832 -29.69 11.26 -14.43
C CYS A 832 -28.94 10.79 -15.69
N THR A 833 -27.66 11.12 -15.84
CA THR A 833 -26.82 10.64 -16.96
C THR A 833 -26.56 9.13 -16.86
N TYR A 834 -26.19 8.62 -15.68
CA TYR A 834 -26.04 7.17 -15.48
C TYR A 834 -27.34 6.40 -15.70
N ARG A 835 -28.49 6.95 -15.28
CA ARG A 835 -29.82 6.40 -15.60
C ARG A 835 -30.08 6.35 -17.10
N ARG A 836 -29.78 7.42 -17.85
CA ARG A 836 -29.86 7.44 -19.33
C ARG A 836 -28.94 6.41 -20.01
N GLN A 837 -27.84 6.04 -19.37
CA GLN A 837 -26.93 4.98 -19.81
C GLN A 837 -27.32 3.56 -19.37
N ASN A 838 -28.46 3.38 -18.68
CA ASN A 838 -28.89 2.12 -18.03
C ASN A 838 -27.92 1.60 -16.94
N ARG A 839 -27.09 2.47 -16.35
CA ARG A 839 -26.13 2.16 -15.27
C ARG A 839 -26.70 2.53 -13.90
N SER A 840 -27.78 1.87 -13.52
CA SER A 840 -28.51 2.13 -12.27
C SER A 840 -27.67 1.85 -11.02
N ASP A 841 -26.74 0.89 -11.11
CA ASP A 841 -25.73 0.58 -10.09
C ASP A 841 -24.84 1.80 -9.78
N LYS A 842 -24.27 2.44 -10.82
CA LYS A 842 -23.44 3.64 -10.66
C LYS A 842 -24.26 4.84 -10.16
N ALA A 843 -25.50 4.97 -10.61
CA ALA A 843 -26.42 6.01 -10.13
C ALA A 843 -26.73 5.87 -8.62
N ILE A 844 -27.05 4.66 -8.14
CA ILE A 844 -27.30 4.38 -6.73
C ILE A 844 -26.03 4.59 -5.90
N HIS A 845 -24.88 4.12 -6.40
CA HIS A 845 -23.60 4.25 -5.70
C HIS A 845 -23.18 5.71 -5.52
N LEU A 846 -23.25 6.52 -6.59
CA LEU A 846 -22.95 7.95 -6.54
C LEU A 846 -23.88 8.69 -5.57
N TYR A 847 -25.18 8.43 -5.65
CA TYR A 847 -26.15 9.04 -4.74
C TYR A 847 -25.87 8.66 -3.27
N SER A 848 -25.51 7.40 -2.99
CA SER A 848 -25.16 6.94 -1.63
C SER A 848 -23.88 7.59 -1.08
N ILE A 849 -22.88 7.84 -1.93
CA ILE A 849 -21.69 8.60 -1.56
C ILE A 849 -22.07 10.05 -1.23
N PHE A 850 -22.84 10.69 -2.12
CA PHE A 850 -23.26 12.08 -1.97
C PHE A 850 -24.07 12.30 -0.69
N THR A 851 -25.10 11.48 -0.42
CA THR A 851 -25.94 11.66 0.78
C THR A 851 -25.17 11.41 2.07
N LYS A 852 -24.16 10.52 2.05
CA LYS A 852 -23.26 10.30 3.19
C LYS A 852 -22.39 11.52 3.48
N GLU A 853 -21.78 12.12 2.47
CA GLU A 853 -20.96 13.34 2.65
C GLU A 853 -21.83 14.56 2.97
N TYR A 854 -23.03 14.68 2.37
CA TYR A 854 -24.03 15.69 2.73
C TYR A 854 -24.38 15.61 4.22
N ARG A 855 -24.75 14.43 4.72
CA ARG A 855 -25.07 14.22 6.14
C ARG A 855 -23.88 14.52 7.06
N LYS A 856 -22.66 14.18 6.64
CA LYS A 856 -21.44 14.45 7.40
C LYS A 856 -21.13 15.95 7.55
N VAL A 857 -21.52 16.78 6.58
CA VAL A 857 -21.25 18.23 6.60
C VAL A 857 -22.43 19.04 7.15
N MET A 858 -23.67 18.64 6.84
CA MET A 858 -24.88 19.39 7.22
C MET A 858 -25.59 18.84 8.47
N ASP A 859 -25.16 17.69 9.00
CA ASP A 859 -25.77 16.97 10.15
C ASP A 859 -27.27 16.62 9.98
N GLU A 860 -27.76 16.58 8.73
CA GLU A 860 -29.13 16.22 8.38
C GLU A 860 -29.16 15.22 7.20
N ASP A 861 -30.22 14.43 7.08
CA ASP A 861 -30.40 13.55 5.92
C ASP A 861 -30.77 14.35 4.66
N TYR A 862 -30.18 13.99 3.51
CA TYR A 862 -30.41 14.69 2.25
C TYR A 862 -31.90 14.59 1.80
N PRO A 863 -32.57 15.72 1.51
CA PRO A 863 -34.04 15.76 1.43
C PRO A 863 -34.65 15.17 0.15
N ILE A 864 -33.91 15.03 -0.95
CA ILE A 864 -34.43 14.51 -2.21
C ILE A 864 -34.10 13.02 -2.34
N ALA A 865 -35.06 12.16 -2.02
CA ALA A 865 -34.93 10.71 -2.18
C ALA A 865 -34.52 10.30 -3.61
N PHE A 866 -33.73 9.23 -3.74
CA PHE A 866 -33.14 8.77 -5.01
C PHE A 866 -34.14 8.77 -6.19
N ASP A 867 -35.30 8.14 -6.04
CA ASP A 867 -36.32 8.03 -7.11
C ASP A 867 -36.97 9.37 -7.50
N LYS A 868 -36.72 10.44 -6.75
CA LYS A 868 -37.18 11.81 -7.01
C LYS A 868 -36.10 12.72 -7.60
N VAL A 869 -34.85 12.26 -7.69
CA VAL A 869 -33.76 12.99 -8.36
C VAL A 869 -34.06 13.10 -9.86
N ASN A 870 -34.31 14.33 -10.33
CA ASN A 870 -34.60 14.66 -11.72
C ASN A 870 -34.10 16.08 -12.02
N THR A 871 -33.70 16.36 -13.26
CA THR A 871 -33.15 17.65 -13.69
C THR A 871 -34.15 18.81 -13.68
N GLU A 872 -35.44 18.53 -13.45
CA GLU A 872 -36.50 19.54 -13.27
C GLU A 872 -36.71 19.94 -11.79
N ASN A 873 -36.06 19.24 -10.85
CA ASN A 873 -36.22 19.43 -9.40
C ASN A 873 -34.86 19.41 -8.71
N ILE A 874 -34.02 20.39 -9.06
CA ILE A 874 -32.69 20.61 -8.47
C ILE A 874 -32.83 21.61 -7.33
N ARG A 875 -32.21 21.32 -6.18
CA ARG A 875 -32.07 22.25 -5.07
C ARG A 875 -30.96 23.27 -5.39
N PHE A 876 -31.23 24.54 -5.10
CA PHE A 876 -30.30 25.67 -5.23
C PHE A 876 -30.04 26.30 -3.85
#